data_AF-A0A955J6F4-F1
#
_entry.id   AF-A0A955J6F4-F1
#
_cell.length_a   1.000
_cell.length_b   1.000
_cell.length_c   1.000
_cell.angle_alpha   90.00
_cell.angle_beta   90.00
_cell.angle_gamma   90.00
#
_symmetry.space_group_name_H-M   'P 1'
#
loop_
_entity.id
_entity.type
_entity.pdbx_description
1 polymer ?
#
loop_
_entity_poly.entity_id
_entity_poly.type
_entity_poly.pdbx_seq_one_letter_code
_entity_poly.pdbx_strand_id
1 'polypeptide(L)'
;MTGRIIHELQQRILVLDGAMGTTVHQCDCDLHRDYLGKENCTEVLLKTRPEVIRGIHELFFDAGADAVETNSFGSNRLVLAEFDLADETRELNRIACEVAHDAAARFATADRPRFVLGSMGPGTRLVTLGNTDWDTMLASYTEQARGLIDGRADAFIIETCQDIQQVKCAINACLDALAERDLTTDTIPIMVSVTMETTGTMLLGSEIAAVAEMARRYPILSLGLNCATGPTEMTEHIAWLHRHWDREISVVPNAGLPILVDGKPDYPLKPGPFAEAMIGFVESYGVNIVGGCCGTTVEHIRELASAMEGRSPTPLATRAPHPPRAGAASLYGATEFRQDTSFLIVGERTNTNGSRKFKRLVNEEDWDATVAMGKELVRDGSHVLDVSVDYVGRDGVRDMREVVTRFAQQITVPLMIDSTQVDVLEEGLKRAPGKAIINSMNLEDGEEKLATICRLATRYGAAVVAGTIDEDPEEAMGKTAARKIAIAERIFDLATRKYGVPAGDILFDPLVLPVTTGVEADRRLALETVEGIRLISRRLPDCQTMIGVSNVSFGLKPNARIVLNSVFLHECLEAGLTGAIVHASKILPRTRIDDQRWNAALDLIYDRRREGFDPLTAFIDLFRDDEEALGDARVNLADLPLEERLQRHIIDGETDGLGAALDEALGRWSALDIVNQHLLGGMKV
;
A
#
# COMPACT_ATOMS: atom_id res chain seq x y z
N MET A 1 10.75 18.41 -21.70
CA MET A 1 12.14 17.95 -21.89
C MET A 1 12.49 17.13 -20.66
N THR A 2 13.17 16.00 -20.80
CA THR A 2 13.59 15.21 -19.63
C THR A 2 14.64 15.98 -18.84
N GLY A 3 14.49 16.05 -17.52
CA GLY A 3 15.36 16.75 -16.58
C GLY A 3 16.77 16.16 -16.61
N ARG A 4 17.78 17.03 -16.54
CA ARG A 4 19.19 16.63 -16.70
C ARG A 4 19.63 15.62 -15.64
N ILE A 5 19.09 15.70 -14.43
CA ILE A 5 19.41 14.78 -13.33
C ILE A 5 19.07 13.31 -13.65
N ILE A 6 17.96 13.07 -14.35
CA ILE A 6 17.53 11.72 -14.77
C ILE A 6 18.57 11.12 -15.73
N HIS A 7 19.14 11.95 -16.62
CA HIS A 7 20.18 11.50 -17.54
C HIS A 7 21.50 11.17 -16.82
N GLU A 8 21.92 12.00 -15.86
CA GLU A 8 23.16 11.75 -15.10
C GLU A 8 23.11 10.46 -14.27
N LEU A 9 21.93 10.13 -13.69
CA LEU A 9 21.72 8.89 -12.95
C LEU A 9 21.93 7.62 -13.77
N GLN A 10 21.83 7.71 -15.09
CA GLN A 10 22.11 6.60 -15.99
C GLN A 10 23.61 6.44 -16.29
N GLN A 11 24.42 7.48 -16.03
CA GLN A 11 25.84 7.52 -16.37
C GLN A 11 26.74 7.32 -15.15
N ARG A 12 26.32 7.79 -13.98
CA ARG A 12 27.14 7.78 -12.76
C ARG A 12 26.28 7.68 -11.50
N ILE A 13 26.93 7.29 -10.41
CA ILE A 13 26.35 7.39 -9.06
C ILE A 13 26.30 8.88 -8.68
N LEU A 14 25.14 9.37 -8.25
CA LEU A 14 25.02 10.73 -7.75
C LEU A 14 25.35 10.79 -6.26
N VAL A 15 26.20 11.73 -5.90
CA VAL A 15 26.56 12.01 -4.50
C VAL A 15 25.79 13.24 -4.02
N LEU A 16 24.93 13.07 -3.03
CA LEU A 16 24.27 14.16 -2.31
C LEU A 16 25.21 14.74 -1.24
N ASP A 17 24.80 15.86 -0.67
CA ASP A 17 25.52 16.53 0.41
C ASP A 17 25.37 15.83 1.77
N GLY A 18 25.88 16.49 2.80
CA GLY A 18 25.76 16.08 4.19
C GLY A 18 24.70 16.90 4.92
N ALA A 19 24.68 16.81 6.25
CA ALA A 19 23.65 17.48 7.03
C ALA A 19 23.74 19.02 7.03
N MET A 20 22.74 19.68 6.39
CA MET A 20 22.54 21.13 6.44
C MET A 20 22.34 21.63 7.87
N GLY A 21 21.36 21.09 8.60
CA GLY A 21 20.97 21.59 9.92
C GLY A 21 22.11 21.58 10.94
N THR A 22 22.85 20.46 11.06
CA THR A 22 24.00 20.39 11.98
C THR A 22 25.13 21.33 11.59
N THR A 23 25.31 21.62 10.29
CA THR A 23 26.32 22.56 9.81
C THR A 23 25.91 24.01 10.10
N VAL A 24 24.62 24.34 9.94
CA VAL A 24 24.07 25.64 10.33
C VAL A 24 24.25 25.88 11.84
N HIS A 25 24.00 24.87 12.68
CA HIS A 25 24.18 25.00 14.14
C HIS A 25 25.65 25.23 14.58
N GLN A 26 26.63 24.99 13.71
CA GLN A 26 28.04 25.30 13.96
C GLN A 26 28.43 26.73 13.57
N CYS A 27 27.56 27.43 12.83
CA CYS A 27 27.77 28.81 12.42
C CYS A 27 27.40 29.79 13.56
N ASP A 28 28.11 30.91 13.61
CA ASP A 28 27.85 31.99 14.57
C ASP A 28 26.67 32.85 14.09
N CYS A 29 25.46 32.36 14.34
CA CYS A 29 24.21 33.03 14.06
C CYS A 29 23.50 33.44 15.36
N ASP A 30 23.18 34.73 15.48
CA ASP A 30 22.53 35.28 16.66
C ASP A 30 21.01 35.04 16.64
N LEU A 31 20.43 34.64 17.78
CA LEU A 31 19.01 34.32 17.90
C LEU A 31 18.10 35.51 17.56
N HIS A 32 18.45 36.73 17.96
CA HIS A 32 17.58 37.89 17.77
C HIS A 32 17.82 38.58 16.43
N ARG A 33 19.07 38.75 16.02
CA ARG A 33 19.46 39.43 14.80
C ARG A 33 19.27 38.54 13.56
N ASP A 34 19.72 37.29 13.63
CA ASP A 34 19.80 36.42 12.46
C ASP A 34 18.57 35.50 12.37
N TYR A 35 18.16 34.85 13.48
CA TYR A 35 16.95 34.03 13.52
C TYR A 35 15.66 34.82 13.75
N LEU A 36 15.73 36.13 14.00
CA LEU A 36 14.56 37.00 14.27
C LEU A 36 13.69 36.49 15.42
N GLY A 37 14.31 35.90 16.46
CA GLY A 37 13.65 35.30 17.61
C GLY A 37 13.01 33.93 17.36
N LYS A 38 13.19 33.34 16.16
CA LYS A 38 12.61 32.04 15.76
C LYS A 38 13.65 30.94 15.92
N GLU A 39 13.90 30.57 17.17
CA GLU A 39 14.87 29.53 17.52
C GLU A 39 14.59 28.24 16.74
N ASN A 40 15.63 27.61 16.20
CA ASN A 40 15.57 26.36 15.42
C ASN A 40 14.80 26.41 14.07
N CYS A 41 14.38 27.58 13.58
CA CYS A 41 13.89 27.73 12.20
C CYS A 41 15.03 28.21 11.29
N THR A 42 15.76 27.28 10.68
CA THR A 42 16.91 27.59 9.82
C THR A 42 16.48 28.24 8.51
N GLU A 43 15.23 28.06 8.10
CA GLU A 43 14.65 28.64 6.88
C GLU A 43 14.69 30.18 6.91
N VAL A 44 14.57 30.80 8.09
CA VAL A 44 14.65 32.28 8.24
C VAL A 44 16.00 32.83 7.77
N LEU A 45 17.07 32.04 7.92
CA LEU A 45 18.42 32.43 7.53
C LEU A 45 18.56 32.64 6.02
N LEU A 46 17.66 32.08 5.21
CA LEU A 46 17.61 32.36 3.77
C LEU A 46 17.39 33.85 3.47
N LYS A 47 16.71 34.57 4.37
CA LYS A 47 16.47 36.02 4.22
C LYS A 47 17.54 36.86 4.92
N THR A 48 17.94 36.45 6.12
CA THR A 48 18.78 37.27 7.00
C THR A 48 20.28 37.01 6.80
N ARG A 49 20.65 35.78 6.44
CA ARG A 49 22.04 35.32 6.26
C ARG A 49 22.19 34.38 5.05
N PRO A 50 21.67 34.73 3.85
CA PRO A 50 21.76 33.87 2.65
C PRO A 50 23.21 33.50 2.29
N GLU A 51 24.18 34.35 2.61
CA GLU A 51 25.60 34.08 2.42
C GLU A 51 26.14 32.93 3.27
N VAL A 52 25.58 32.70 4.46
CA VAL A 52 25.96 31.57 5.33
C VAL A 52 25.44 30.27 4.71
N ILE A 53 24.16 30.25 4.34
CA ILE A 53 23.55 29.07 3.71
C ILE A 53 24.22 28.74 2.38
N ARG A 54 24.47 29.74 1.52
CA ARG A 54 25.24 29.55 0.28
C ARG A 54 26.62 28.97 0.58
N GLY A 55 27.32 29.51 1.58
CA GLY A 55 28.65 29.03 1.98
C GLY A 55 28.65 27.55 2.37
N ILE A 56 27.59 27.07 3.04
CA ILE A 56 27.43 25.65 3.38
C ILE A 56 27.27 24.79 2.12
N HIS A 57 26.43 25.20 1.16
CA HIS A 57 26.32 24.50 -0.12
C HIS A 57 27.66 24.49 -0.88
N GLU A 58 28.39 25.61 -0.89
CA GLU A 58 29.72 25.71 -1.50
C GLU A 58 30.72 24.73 -0.85
N LEU A 59 30.67 24.53 0.46
CA LEU A 59 31.51 23.54 1.16
C LEU A 59 31.25 22.11 0.69
N PHE A 60 29.99 21.72 0.50
CA PHE A 60 29.65 20.37 0.03
C PHE A 60 29.94 20.18 -1.47
N PHE A 61 29.74 21.19 -2.29
CA PHE A 61 30.16 21.12 -3.70
C PHE A 61 31.69 21.05 -3.85
N ASP A 62 32.45 21.76 -3.00
CA ASP A 62 33.91 21.64 -2.92
C ASP A 62 34.36 20.25 -2.44
N ALA A 63 33.61 19.64 -1.51
CA ALA A 63 33.83 18.24 -1.11
C ALA A 63 33.57 17.25 -2.25
N GLY A 64 32.86 17.65 -3.31
CA GLY A 64 32.60 16.82 -4.47
C GLY A 64 31.19 16.26 -4.56
N ALA A 65 30.24 16.78 -3.77
CA ALA A 65 28.82 16.50 -3.98
C ALA A 65 28.39 16.91 -5.40
N ASP A 66 27.50 16.13 -6.00
CA ASP A 66 26.89 16.41 -7.30
C ASP A 66 25.56 17.17 -7.13
N ALA A 67 24.89 17.00 -6.01
CA ALA A 67 23.66 17.69 -5.67
C ALA A 67 23.65 18.12 -4.21
N VAL A 68 22.92 19.19 -3.92
CA VAL A 68 22.65 19.66 -2.54
C VAL A 68 21.16 19.71 -2.29
N GLU A 69 20.77 19.39 -1.07
CA GLU A 69 19.42 19.60 -0.57
C GLU A 69 19.24 21.07 -0.16
N THR A 70 18.17 21.72 -0.62
CA THR A 70 17.88 23.10 -0.23
C THR A 70 17.63 23.20 1.29
N ASN A 71 17.97 24.34 1.91
CA ASN A 71 17.62 24.62 3.31
C ASN A 71 16.11 24.93 3.45
N SER A 72 15.27 23.94 3.11
CA SER A 72 13.81 24.03 3.05
C SER A 72 13.10 22.85 3.69
N PHE A 73 13.82 22.02 4.46
CA PHE A 73 13.29 20.85 5.14
C PHE A 73 11.99 21.14 5.91
N GLY A 74 11.97 22.23 6.68
CA GLY A 74 10.81 22.72 7.43
C GLY A 74 10.05 23.86 6.73
N SER A 75 10.34 24.18 5.45
CA SER A 75 9.64 25.23 4.69
C SER A 75 8.24 24.79 4.21
N ASN A 76 7.46 24.21 5.11
CA ASN A 76 6.11 23.74 4.89
C ASN A 76 5.14 24.64 5.65
N ARG A 77 3.96 24.97 5.10
CA ARG A 77 3.04 25.95 5.71
C ARG A 77 2.62 25.57 7.14
N LEU A 78 2.38 24.29 7.42
CA LEU A 78 2.06 23.77 8.75
C LEU A 78 3.19 23.96 9.76
N VAL A 79 4.44 23.78 9.33
CA VAL A 79 5.63 23.95 10.17
C VAL A 79 5.92 25.42 10.41
N LEU A 80 5.95 26.22 9.33
CA LEU A 80 6.20 27.65 9.37
C LEU A 80 5.12 28.41 10.16
N ALA A 81 3.90 27.87 10.26
CA ALA A 81 2.86 28.42 11.14
C ALA A 81 3.27 28.43 12.62
N GLU A 82 4.08 27.48 13.09
CA GLU A 82 4.59 27.45 14.47
C GLU A 82 5.60 28.59 14.74
N PHE A 83 6.08 29.22 13.68
CA PHE A 83 7.00 30.36 13.70
C PHE A 83 6.38 31.66 13.17
N ASP A 84 5.06 31.75 12.98
CA ASP A 84 4.39 32.92 12.36
C ASP A 84 4.90 33.26 10.95
N LEU A 85 5.28 32.25 10.17
CA LEU A 85 5.84 32.37 8.81
C LEU A 85 5.02 31.65 7.74
N ALA A 86 3.81 31.19 8.07
CA ALA A 86 2.98 30.39 7.16
C ALA A 86 2.78 31.04 5.77
N ASP A 87 2.63 32.37 5.72
CA ASP A 87 2.43 33.12 4.48
C ASP A 87 3.72 33.36 3.68
N GLU A 88 4.88 33.05 4.27
CA GLU A 88 6.18 33.14 3.62
C GLU A 88 6.63 31.80 2.98
N THR A 89 5.82 30.74 3.11
CA THR A 89 6.16 29.37 2.65
C THR A 89 6.72 29.35 1.23
N ARG A 90 5.97 29.88 0.26
CA ARG A 90 6.38 29.86 -1.15
C ARG A 90 7.65 30.66 -1.41
N GLU A 91 7.77 31.82 -0.77
CA GLU A 91 8.91 32.71 -0.95
C GLU A 91 10.19 32.12 -0.35
N LEU A 92 10.12 31.53 0.83
CA LEU A 92 11.27 30.87 1.47
C LEU A 92 11.78 29.70 0.62
N ASN A 93 10.88 28.86 0.10
CA ASN A 93 11.27 27.75 -0.80
C ASN A 93 11.92 28.26 -2.10
N ARG A 94 11.38 29.33 -2.69
CA ARG A 94 11.97 29.95 -3.89
C ARG A 94 13.39 30.43 -3.62
N ILE A 95 13.59 31.18 -2.54
CA ILE A 95 14.90 31.69 -2.13
C ILE A 95 15.85 30.54 -1.80
N ALA A 96 15.37 29.46 -1.17
CA ALA A 96 16.18 28.27 -0.85
C ALA A 96 16.83 27.69 -2.11
N CYS A 97 16.06 27.52 -3.19
CA CYS A 97 16.59 27.05 -4.45
C CYS A 97 17.55 28.06 -5.09
N GLU A 98 17.24 29.36 -5.06
CA GLU A 98 18.11 30.40 -5.64
C GLU A 98 19.47 30.47 -4.95
N VAL A 99 19.50 30.40 -3.63
CA VAL A 99 20.72 30.36 -2.82
C VAL A 99 21.56 29.13 -3.15
N ALA A 100 20.94 27.96 -3.29
CA ALA A 100 21.62 26.72 -3.68
C ALA A 100 22.12 26.76 -5.13
N HIS A 101 21.37 27.36 -6.06
CA HIS A 101 21.77 27.55 -7.46
C HIS A 101 22.95 28.51 -7.59
N ASP A 102 22.98 29.58 -6.79
CA ASP A 102 24.11 30.51 -6.73
C ASP A 102 25.41 29.80 -6.31
N ALA A 103 25.32 28.84 -5.37
CA ALA A 103 26.45 27.98 -5.02
C ALA A 103 26.79 27.02 -6.17
N ALA A 104 25.79 26.30 -6.69
CA ALA A 104 25.96 25.31 -7.76
C ALA A 104 26.65 25.90 -9.00
N ALA A 105 26.28 27.11 -9.41
CA ALA A 105 26.84 27.81 -10.57
C ALA A 105 28.36 28.07 -10.46
N ARG A 106 28.91 28.11 -9.24
CA ARG A 106 30.35 28.32 -9.01
C ARG A 106 31.18 27.05 -9.20
N PHE A 107 30.55 25.88 -9.10
CA PHE A 107 31.20 24.56 -9.16
C PHE A 107 30.78 23.73 -10.38
N ALA A 108 29.67 24.10 -11.04
CA ALA A 108 29.19 23.42 -12.23
C ALA A 108 30.15 23.59 -13.40
N THR A 109 30.38 22.51 -14.13
CA THR A 109 31.11 22.49 -15.39
C THR A 109 30.23 21.90 -16.49
N ALA A 110 30.66 22.00 -17.75
CA ALA A 110 29.94 21.39 -18.87
C ALA A 110 29.75 19.88 -18.66
N ASP A 111 30.81 19.20 -18.24
CA ASP A 111 30.86 17.73 -18.07
C ASP A 111 30.35 17.26 -16.71
N ARG A 112 30.35 18.13 -15.70
CA ARG A 112 29.88 17.81 -14.35
C ARG A 112 28.93 18.91 -13.87
N PRO A 113 27.62 18.82 -14.20
CA PRO A 113 26.62 19.72 -13.64
C PRO A 113 26.54 19.58 -12.12
N ARG A 114 25.89 20.56 -11.49
CA ARG A 114 25.45 20.50 -10.10
C ARG A 114 23.95 20.67 -10.03
N PHE A 115 23.33 19.97 -9.09
CA PHE A 115 21.87 19.92 -8.96
C PHE A 115 21.42 20.47 -7.61
N VAL A 116 20.21 21.03 -7.61
CA VAL A 116 19.54 21.55 -6.42
C VAL A 116 18.27 20.74 -6.19
N LEU A 117 18.23 19.98 -5.09
CA LEU A 117 17.10 19.16 -4.72
C LEU A 117 16.23 19.93 -3.72
N GLY A 118 14.97 20.16 -4.08
CA GLY A 118 14.00 20.83 -3.22
C GLY A 118 13.60 19.93 -2.05
N SER A 119 14.24 20.13 -0.90
CA SER A 119 14.01 19.37 0.33
C SER A 119 12.62 19.64 0.91
N MET A 120 11.91 18.55 1.21
CA MET A 120 10.56 18.54 1.78
C MET A 120 10.51 17.50 2.92
N GLY A 121 10.70 17.97 4.16
CA GLY A 121 10.65 17.11 5.35
C GLY A 121 9.22 16.69 5.73
N PRO A 122 9.05 15.83 6.75
CA PRO A 122 7.75 15.25 7.13
C PRO A 122 6.81 16.24 7.84
N GLY A 123 7.32 17.39 8.28
CA GLY A 123 6.60 18.37 9.08
C GLY A 123 6.43 17.98 10.55
N THR A 124 5.51 18.65 11.26
CA THR A 124 5.26 18.48 12.71
C THR A 124 3.92 17.82 13.04
N ARG A 125 3.22 17.29 12.02
CA ARG A 125 1.87 16.72 12.14
C ARG A 125 1.79 15.40 11.39
N LEU A 126 1.26 14.37 12.04
CA LEU A 126 1.00 13.07 11.45
C LEU A 126 -0.47 12.99 11.04
N VAL A 127 -0.73 12.84 9.74
CA VAL A 127 -2.10 12.76 9.19
C VAL A 127 -2.75 11.43 9.59
N THR A 128 -1.99 10.33 9.64
CA THR A 128 -2.49 9.02 10.07
C THR A 128 -2.97 9.04 11.52
N LEU A 129 -2.37 9.88 12.39
CA LEU A 129 -2.78 10.05 13.79
C LEU A 129 -3.83 11.16 14.01
N GLY A 130 -4.30 11.81 12.94
CA GLY A 130 -5.31 12.87 13.02
C GLY A 130 -4.80 14.18 13.64
N ASN A 131 -3.49 14.45 13.64
CA ASN A 131 -2.97 15.76 14.07
C ASN A 131 -3.30 16.88 13.09
N THR A 132 -3.56 16.52 11.83
CA THR A 132 -4.10 17.37 10.77
C THR A 132 -4.91 16.46 9.82
N ASP A 133 -5.61 17.05 8.86
CA ASP A 133 -6.33 16.31 7.82
C ASP A 133 -5.60 16.32 6.48
N TRP A 134 -6.02 15.41 5.60
CA TRP A 134 -5.44 15.25 4.26
C TRP A 134 -5.44 16.56 3.46
N ASP A 135 -6.55 17.30 3.46
CA ASP A 135 -6.72 18.49 2.62
C ASP A 135 -5.81 19.63 3.09
N THR A 136 -5.68 19.80 4.41
CA THR A 136 -4.77 20.78 5.02
C THR A 136 -3.31 20.42 4.74
N MET A 137 -2.94 19.14 4.90
CA MET A 137 -1.57 18.68 4.61
C MET A 137 -1.24 18.82 3.13
N LEU A 138 -2.16 18.44 2.24
CA LEU A 138 -2.01 18.57 0.79
C LEU A 138 -1.76 20.02 0.41
N ALA A 139 -2.63 20.95 0.85
CA ALA A 139 -2.48 22.38 0.58
C ALA A 139 -1.13 22.92 1.09
N SER A 140 -0.67 22.44 2.24
CA SER A 140 0.61 22.82 2.83
C SER A 140 1.81 22.42 1.96
N TYR A 141 1.85 21.16 1.53
CA TYR A 141 2.91 20.68 0.63
C TYR A 141 2.79 21.26 -0.78
N THR A 142 1.58 21.55 -1.27
CA THR A 142 1.40 22.15 -2.61
C THR A 142 2.02 23.55 -2.64
N GLU A 143 1.84 24.34 -1.58
CA GLU A 143 2.46 25.68 -1.50
C GLU A 143 3.99 25.63 -1.41
N GLN A 144 4.53 24.65 -0.68
CA GLN A 144 5.96 24.35 -0.66
C GLN A 144 6.48 24.00 -2.07
N ALA A 145 5.82 23.04 -2.74
CA ALA A 145 6.19 22.60 -4.08
C ALA A 145 6.13 23.73 -5.11
N ARG A 146 5.13 24.61 -5.05
CA ARG A 146 5.06 25.81 -5.90
C ARG A 146 6.29 26.71 -5.75
N GLY A 147 6.74 26.95 -4.51
CA GLY A 147 7.93 27.75 -4.23
C GLY A 147 9.20 27.11 -4.80
N LEU A 148 9.34 25.79 -4.63
CA LEU A 148 10.46 25.03 -5.17
C LEU A 148 10.49 25.05 -6.71
N ILE A 149 9.32 24.96 -7.38
CA ILE A 149 9.21 25.12 -8.84
C ILE A 149 9.61 26.55 -9.26
N ASP A 150 9.11 27.58 -8.59
CA ASP A 150 9.45 28.97 -8.90
C ASP A 150 10.97 29.23 -8.74
N GLY A 151 11.58 28.58 -7.75
CA GLY A 151 13.02 28.58 -7.51
C GLY A 151 13.83 27.65 -8.43
N ARG A 152 13.17 26.92 -9.34
CA ARG A 152 13.77 26.00 -10.33
C ARG A 152 14.53 24.83 -9.69
N ALA A 153 13.94 24.17 -8.69
CA ALA A 153 14.46 22.90 -8.20
C ALA A 153 14.65 21.89 -9.35
N ASP A 154 15.77 21.16 -9.34
CA ASP A 154 16.05 20.12 -10.33
C ASP A 154 15.31 18.81 -10.04
N ALA A 155 14.91 18.61 -8.79
CA ALA A 155 14.03 17.54 -8.31
C ALA A 155 13.36 17.95 -7.00
N PHE A 156 12.24 17.30 -6.66
CA PHE A 156 11.74 17.28 -5.28
C PHE A 156 12.37 16.12 -4.53
N ILE A 157 12.72 16.31 -3.26
CA ILE A 157 13.11 15.22 -2.36
C ILE A 157 12.22 15.26 -1.11
N ILE A 158 11.24 14.35 -1.09
CA ILE A 158 10.35 14.11 0.05
C ILE A 158 11.11 13.17 0.99
N GLU A 159 11.65 13.69 2.08
CA GLU A 159 12.65 13.01 2.89
C GLU A 159 12.28 12.86 4.36
N THR A 160 13.00 11.99 5.07
CA THR A 160 12.83 11.71 6.50
C THR A 160 11.38 11.35 6.86
N CYS A 161 10.67 10.72 5.93
CA CYS A 161 9.25 10.47 6.12
C CYS A 161 9.01 9.35 7.13
N GLN A 162 8.10 9.60 8.07
CA GLN A 162 7.76 8.71 9.19
C GLN A 162 6.32 8.17 9.12
N ASP A 163 5.51 8.73 8.22
CA ASP A 163 4.12 8.35 7.97
C ASP A 163 3.88 8.14 6.47
N ILE A 164 3.55 6.92 6.08
CA ILE A 164 3.30 6.56 4.67
C ILE A 164 2.15 7.35 4.03
N GLN A 165 1.15 7.77 4.83
CA GLN A 165 0.05 8.60 4.33
C GLN A 165 0.51 10.02 4.03
N GLN A 166 1.42 10.56 4.85
CA GLN A 166 2.04 11.85 4.59
C GLN A 166 2.88 11.79 3.30
N VAL A 167 3.63 10.72 3.06
CA VAL A 167 4.37 10.53 1.79
C VAL A 167 3.41 10.59 0.60
N LYS A 168 2.31 9.83 0.67
CA LYS A 168 1.27 9.81 -0.36
C LYS A 168 0.67 11.19 -0.62
N CYS A 169 0.44 11.96 0.45
CA CYS A 169 -0.07 13.32 0.39
C CYS A 169 0.94 14.28 -0.26
N ALA A 170 2.20 14.23 0.14
CA ALA A 170 3.28 15.06 -0.40
C ALA A 170 3.54 14.78 -1.89
N ILE A 171 3.51 13.52 -2.33
CA ILE A 171 3.61 13.17 -3.75
C ILE A 171 2.46 13.81 -4.55
N ASN A 172 1.21 13.68 -4.07
CA ASN A 172 0.06 14.30 -4.74
C ASN A 172 0.19 15.82 -4.79
N ALA A 173 0.70 16.45 -3.74
CA ALA A 173 0.95 17.89 -3.72
C ALA A 173 1.97 18.33 -4.79
N CYS A 174 3.07 17.58 -4.95
CA CYS A 174 4.04 17.81 -6.02
C CYS A 174 3.40 17.64 -7.41
N LEU A 175 2.58 16.60 -7.61
CA LEU A 175 1.88 16.37 -8.87
C LEU A 175 0.88 17.48 -9.20
N ASP A 176 0.11 17.93 -8.21
CA ASP A 176 -0.83 19.05 -8.36
C ASP A 176 -0.08 20.34 -8.73
N ALA A 177 1.03 20.65 -8.03
CA ALA A 177 1.85 21.83 -8.30
C ALA A 177 2.53 21.81 -9.68
N LEU A 178 2.96 20.62 -10.15
CA LEU A 178 3.50 20.44 -11.50
C LEU A 178 2.43 20.64 -12.57
N ALA A 179 1.25 20.05 -12.38
CA ALA A 179 0.13 20.15 -13.30
C ALA A 179 -0.34 21.61 -13.48
N GLU A 180 -0.35 22.41 -12.41
CA GLU A 180 -0.66 23.86 -12.46
C GLU A 180 0.28 24.67 -13.37
N ARG A 181 1.46 24.13 -13.69
CA ARG A 181 2.48 24.77 -14.52
C ARG A 181 2.72 24.07 -15.85
N ASP A 182 1.85 23.12 -16.22
CA ASP A 182 2.02 22.26 -17.40
C ASP A 182 3.37 21.52 -17.40
N LEU A 183 3.87 21.17 -16.20
CA LEU A 183 5.09 20.40 -15.98
C LEU A 183 4.76 18.95 -15.64
N THR A 184 5.74 18.05 -15.82
CA THR A 184 5.64 16.64 -15.46
C THR A 184 6.84 16.22 -14.61
N THR A 185 6.76 15.03 -14.02
CA THR A 185 7.88 14.42 -13.29
C THR A 185 9.08 14.09 -14.19
N ASP A 186 8.91 14.10 -15.52
CA ASP A 186 10.05 14.05 -16.44
C ASP A 186 10.87 15.33 -16.38
N THR A 187 10.29 16.47 -15.99
CA THR A 187 10.99 17.76 -15.94
C THR A 187 11.56 18.02 -14.55
N ILE A 188 10.76 17.79 -13.50
CA ILE A 188 11.17 17.88 -12.10
C ILE A 188 10.75 16.57 -11.42
N PRO A 189 11.64 15.57 -11.33
CA PRO A 189 11.32 14.28 -10.73
C PRO A 189 11.05 14.39 -9.23
N ILE A 190 10.28 13.42 -8.72
CA ILE A 190 10.01 13.27 -7.29
C ILE A 190 10.86 12.12 -6.76
N MET A 191 11.71 12.40 -5.78
CA MET A 191 12.43 11.41 -5.00
C MET A 191 11.74 11.24 -3.63
N VAL A 192 11.68 10.01 -3.15
CA VAL A 192 11.08 9.69 -1.84
C VAL A 192 12.10 8.97 -0.98
N SER A 193 12.29 9.45 0.24
CA SER A 193 13.11 8.82 1.26
C SER A 193 12.33 8.70 2.56
N VAL A 194 12.18 7.45 3.01
CA VAL A 194 11.53 7.14 4.30
C VAL A 194 12.59 6.90 5.37
N THR A 195 12.21 7.04 6.63
CA THR A 195 13.11 6.76 7.75
C THR A 195 12.68 5.47 8.45
N MET A 196 13.63 4.55 8.64
CA MET A 196 13.41 3.29 9.34
C MET A 196 14.10 3.33 10.69
N GLU A 197 13.34 3.05 11.73
CA GLU A 197 13.83 2.97 13.10
C GLU A 197 14.64 1.68 13.30
N THR A 198 15.36 1.60 14.43
CA THR A 198 16.11 0.39 14.81
C THR A 198 15.24 -0.86 15.00
N THR A 199 13.91 -0.69 15.05
CA THR A 199 12.94 -1.80 15.06
C THR A 199 12.69 -2.42 13.69
N GLY A 200 13.24 -1.83 12.60
CA GLY A 200 13.05 -2.29 11.22
C GLY A 200 11.77 -1.78 10.55
N THR A 201 11.11 -0.78 11.13
CA THR A 201 9.88 -0.16 10.60
C THR A 201 9.95 1.36 10.68
N MET A 202 9.09 2.06 9.95
CA MET A 202 8.85 3.50 10.17
C MET A 202 8.24 3.74 11.57
N LEU A 203 8.17 5.00 12.00
CA LEU A 203 7.62 5.40 13.31
C LEU A 203 6.23 4.82 13.61
N LEU A 204 5.37 4.77 12.59
CA LEU A 204 4.00 4.24 12.72
C LEU A 204 3.86 2.74 12.47
N GLY A 205 4.98 2.02 12.29
CA GLY A 205 5.02 0.57 12.12
C GLY A 205 4.98 0.09 10.67
N SER A 206 5.14 0.98 9.68
CA SER A 206 5.19 0.59 8.28
C SER A 206 6.48 -0.15 7.93
N GLU A 207 6.35 -1.33 7.33
CA GLU A 207 7.47 -2.06 6.73
C GLU A 207 7.81 -1.51 5.34
N ILE A 208 9.04 -1.76 4.88
CA ILE A 208 9.51 -1.30 3.55
C ILE A 208 8.63 -1.83 2.40
N ALA A 209 8.05 -3.02 2.56
CA ALA A 209 7.15 -3.61 1.57
C ALA A 209 5.84 -2.83 1.41
N ALA A 210 5.27 -2.33 2.51
CA ALA A 210 4.08 -1.47 2.49
C ALA A 210 4.36 -0.15 1.78
N VAL A 211 5.51 0.47 2.10
CA VAL A 211 5.99 1.70 1.45
C VAL A 211 6.15 1.50 -0.04
N ALA A 212 6.81 0.41 -0.46
CA ALA A 212 7.06 0.13 -1.86
C ALA A 212 5.77 -0.14 -2.65
N GLU A 213 4.82 -0.91 -2.11
CA GLU A 213 3.54 -1.17 -2.81
C GLU A 213 2.69 0.10 -2.95
N MET A 214 2.69 0.98 -1.94
CA MET A 214 2.05 2.30 -2.03
C MET A 214 2.75 3.18 -3.08
N ALA A 215 4.08 3.28 -3.02
CA ALA A 215 4.86 4.20 -3.84
C ALA A 215 4.93 3.79 -5.32
N ARG A 216 4.81 2.48 -5.63
CA ARG A 216 4.93 1.93 -6.99
C ARG A 216 3.96 2.57 -7.99
N ARG A 217 2.79 3.03 -7.54
CA ARG A 217 1.76 3.64 -8.41
C ARG A 217 2.01 5.10 -8.73
N TYR A 218 2.85 5.75 -7.94
CA TYR A 218 3.23 7.13 -8.18
C TYR A 218 4.41 7.20 -9.13
N PRO A 219 4.52 8.25 -9.97
CA PRO A 219 5.63 8.42 -10.92
C PRO A 219 6.87 9.02 -10.24
N ILE A 220 7.32 8.39 -9.15
CA ILE A 220 8.55 8.77 -8.43
C ILE A 220 9.79 8.19 -9.13
N LEU A 221 10.89 8.94 -9.11
CA LEU A 221 12.18 8.58 -9.69
C LEU A 221 12.94 7.58 -8.81
N SER A 222 12.97 7.84 -7.50
CA SER A 222 13.68 6.99 -6.54
C SER A 222 12.87 6.74 -5.27
N LEU A 223 13.11 5.58 -4.67
CA LEU A 223 12.70 5.24 -3.31
C LEU A 223 13.95 4.86 -2.51
N GLY A 224 14.09 5.42 -1.31
CA GLY A 224 15.27 5.20 -0.50
C GLY A 224 15.05 5.42 0.98
N LEU A 225 16.17 5.42 1.72
CA LEU A 225 16.20 5.60 3.16
C LEU A 225 17.15 6.73 3.55
N ASN A 226 16.74 7.51 4.54
CA ASN A 226 17.61 8.51 5.17
C ASN A 226 17.30 8.67 6.66
N CYS A 227 18.28 9.20 7.39
CA CYS A 227 18.20 9.50 8.82
C CYS A 227 17.89 8.26 9.70
N ALA A 228 17.63 8.51 11.00
CA ALA A 228 17.40 7.57 12.11
C ALA A 228 18.52 6.56 12.39
N THR A 229 19.07 5.93 11.36
CA THR A 229 19.98 4.79 11.43
C THR A 229 21.24 4.99 10.59
N GLY A 230 22.25 4.16 10.83
CA GLY A 230 23.48 4.14 10.04
C GLY A 230 23.41 3.16 8.87
N PRO A 231 24.51 3.03 8.11
CA PRO A 231 24.59 2.11 6.97
C PRO A 231 24.26 0.65 7.34
N THR A 232 24.70 0.20 8.52
CA THR A 232 24.51 -1.19 8.96
C THR A 232 23.03 -1.55 9.05
N GLU A 233 22.24 -0.74 9.76
CA GLU A 233 20.83 -1.03 10.00
C GLU A 233 19.98 -0.87 8.73
N MET A 234 20.39 0.00 7.79
CA MET A 234 19.68 0.16 6.51
C MET A 234 19.86 -1.03 5.55
N THR A 235 20.85 -1.90 5.79
CA THR A 235 21.27 -2.94 4.84
C THR A 235 20.13 -3.86 4.41
N GLU A 236 19.32 -4.36 5.34
CA GLU A 236 18.24 -5.31 5.02
C GLU A 236 17.14 -4.66 4.17
N HIS A 237 16.82 -3.39 4.44
CA HIS A 237 15.82 -2.64 3.69
C HIS A 237 16.29 -2.34 2.27
N ILE A 238 17.56 -1.97 2.09
CA ILE A 238 18.15 -1.74 0.76
C ILE A 238 18.28 -3.04 -0.02
N ALA A 239 18.65 -4.14 0.63
CA ALA A 239 18.66 -5.46 0.01
C ALA A 239 17.26 -5.88 -0.45
N TRP A 240 16.22 -5.55 0.31
CA TRP A 240 14.83 -5.76 -0.10
C TRP A 240 14.46 -4.89 -1.30
N LEU A 241 14.75 -3.58 -1.28
CA LEU A 241 14.49 -2.69 -2.40
C LEU A 241 15.23 -3.13 -3.67
N HIS A 242 16.49 -3.54 -3.56
CA HIS A 242 17.26 -4.07 -4.69
C HIS A 242 16.53 -5.22 -5.40
N ARG A 243 15.92 -6.13 -4.62
CA ARG A 243 15.19 -7.29 -5.15
C ARG A 243 13.82 -6.94 -5.73
N HIS A 244 13.15 -5.89 -5.21
CA HIS A 244 11.70 -5.73 -5.40
C HIS A 244 11.27 -4.37 -5.99
N TRP A 245 12.13 -3.36 -5.92
CA TRP A 245 11.90 -2.06 -6.54
C TRP A 245 12.46 -2.07 -7.96
N ASP A 246 11.82 -1.39 -8.90
CA ASP A 246 12.18 -1.38 -10.33
C ASP A 246 12.70 -0.03 -10.83
N ARG A 247 12.91 0.94 -9.92
CA ARG A 247 13.47 2.26 -10.22
C ARG A 247 14.70 2.55 -9.39
N GLU A 248 15.16 3.79 -9.39
CA GLU A 248 16.40 4.17 -8.70
C GLU A 248 16.26 4.03 -7.18
N ILE A 249 17.37 3.71 -6.51
CA ILE A 249 17.45 3.56 -5.05
C ILE A 249 18.38 4.63 -4.49
N SER A 250 17.94 5.31 -3.43
CA SER A 250 18.76 6.27 -2.67
C SER A 250 19.07 5.78 -1.25
N VAL A 251 20.27 6.09 -0.75
CA VAL A 251 20.69 5.78 0.63
C VAL A 251 21.49 6.94 1.21
N VAL A 252 20.95 7.56 2.26
CA VAL A 252 21.52 8.78 2.88
C VAL A 252 21.55 8.59 4.41
N PRO A 253 22.42 7.71 4.93
CA PRO A 253 22.39 7.30 6.33
C PRO A 253 23.02 8.36 7.25
N ASN A 254 22.77 8.22 8.56
CA ASN A 254 23.54 8.94 9.58
C ASN A 254 24.99 8.41 9.63
N ALA A 255 25.90 9.18 10.23
CA ALA A 255 27.26 8.73 10.55
C ALA A 255 27.26 7.75 11.75
N GLY A 256 26.51 6.65 11.63
CA GLY A 256 26.22 5.70 12.69
C GLY A 256 25.05 6.13 13.58
N LEU A 257 24.75 5.30 14.58
CA LEU A 257 23.74 5.63 15.59
C LEU A 257 24.27 6.73 16.53
N PRO A 258 23.45 7.72 16.91
CA PRO A 258 23.86 8.77 17.81
C PRO A 258 24.16 8.21 19.21
N ILE A 259 25.28 8.62 19.79
CA ILE A 259 25.64 8.36 21.18
C ILE A 259 25.69 9.67 21.96
N LEU A 260 25.40 9.63 23.26
CA LEU A 260 25.52 10.82 24.11
C LEU A 260 26.94 10.95 24.64
N VAL A 261 27.63 12.02 24.24
CA VAL A 261 28.94 12.41 24.78
C VAL A 261 28.79 13.81 25.37
N ASP A 262 29.04 13.95 26.68
CA ASP A 262 28.89 15.22 27.42
C ASP A 262 27.50 15.89 27.25
N GLY A 263 26.44 15.08 27.14
CA GLY A 263 25.07 15.56 26.98
C GLY A 263 24.73 16.07 25.58
N LYS A 264 25.65 15.90 24.61
CA LYS A 264 25.43 16.22 23.20
C LYS A 264 25.41 14.93 22.36
N PRO A 265 24.59 14.87 21.31
CA PRO A 265 24.66 13.77 20.36
C PRO A 265 25.99 13.83 19.59
N ASP A 266 26.73 12.72 19.61
CA ASP A 266 27.93 12.45 18.82
C ASP A 266 27.67 11.27 17.89
N TYR A 267 28.26 11.31 16.70
CA TYR A 267 28.09 10.29 15.67
C TYR A 267 29.44 9.61 15.42
N PRO A 268 29.59 8.32 15.79
CA PRO A 268 30.91 7.71 15.91
C PRO A 268 31.53 7.27 14.59
N LEU A 269 30.72 7.04 13.54
CA LEU A 269 31.22 6.52 12.26
C LEU A 269 32.07 7.59 11.57
N LYS A 270 33.28 7.20 11.16
CA LYS A 270 34.26 8.11 10.55
C LYS A 270 34.17 8.09 9.02
N PRO A 271 34.73 9.10 8.31
CA PRO A 271 34.64 9.22 6.85
C PRO A 271 35.02 7.96 6.05
N GLY A 272 36.17 7.33 6.35
CA GLY A 272 36.63 6.14 5.64
C GLY A 272 35.65 4.95 5.76
N PRO A 273 35.35 4.47 6.99
CA PRO A 273 34.37 3.41 7.19
C PRO A 273 32.97 3.72 6.66
N PHE A 274 32.55 5.00 6.70
CA PHE A 274 31.30 5.44 6.08
C PHE A 274 31.33 5.23 4.57
N ALA A 275 32.37 5.72 3.88
CA ALA A 275 32.52 5.54 2.44
C ALA A 275 32.63 4.06 2.02
N GLU A 276 33.33 3.23 2.80
CA GLU A 276 33.41 1.78 2.59
C GLU A 276 32.02 1.11 2.63
N ALA A 277 31.17 1.49 3.58
CA ALA A 277 29.80 0.98 3.66
C ALA A 277 28.96 1.42 2.43
N MET A 278 29.11 2.67 1.99
CA MET A 278 28.42 3.17 0.80
C MET A 278 28.87 2.49 -0.50
N ILE A 279 30.16 2.14 -0.63
CA ILE A 279 30.65 1.29 -1.73
C ILE A 279 29.91 -0.05 -1.72
N GLY A 280 29.78 -0.68 -0.55
CA GLY A 280 29.05 -1.94 -0.40
C GLY A 280 27.62 -1.85 -0.93
N PHE A 281 26.92 -0.74 -0.66
CA PHE A 281 25.58 -0.48 -1.19
C PHE A 281 25.53 -0.40 -2.71
N VAL A 282 26.46 0.35 -3.32
CA VAL A 282 26.52 0.52 -4.77
C VAL A 282 26.88 -0.80 -5.46
N GLU A 283 27.90 -1.50 -4.98
CA GLU A 283 28.40 -2.73 -5.60
C GLU A 283 27.45 -3.93 -5.41
N SER A 284 26.85 -4.06 -4.23
CA SER A 284 26.04 -5.25 -3.89
C SER A 284 24.55 -5.08 -4.20
N TYR A 285 24.05 -3.85 -4.13
CA TYR A 285 22.61 -3.57 -4.22
C TYR A 285 22.25 -2.58 -5.32
N GLY A 286 23.23 -2.09 -6.10
CA GLY A 286 22.98 -1.24 -7.25
C GLY A 286 22.31 0.09 -6.87
N VAL A 287 22.67 0.64 -5.71
CA VAL A 287 22.22 1.98 -5.26
C VAL A 287 22.74 3.05 -6.23
N ASN A 288 21.89 4.02 -6.56
CA ASN A 288 22.16 5.03 -7.58
C ASN A 288 22.51 6.41 -7.00
N ILE A 289 21.96 6.70 -5.82
CA ILE A 289 22.10 7.98 -5.13
C ILE A 289 22.60 7.70 -3.72
N VAL A 290 23.72 8.30 -3.36
CA VAL A 290 24.35 8.15 -2.04
C VAL A 290 24.58 9.51 -1.43
N GLY A 291 24.51 9.64 -0.11
CA GLY A 291 24.74 10.92 0.57
C GLY A 291 24.98 10.73 2.06
N GLY A 292 24.93 11.83 2.82
CA GLY A 292 25.03 11.79 4.27
C GLY A 292 23.91 12.56 4.97
N CYS A 293 23.37 12.02 6.05
CA CYS A 293 22.40 12.71 6.91
C CYS A 293 23.08 13.16 8.21
N CYS A 294 22.43 13.03 9.37
CA CYS A 294 22.95 13.54 10.64
C CYS A 294 24.32 12.96 11.00
N GLY A 295 25.22 13.83 11.47
CA GLY A 295 26.58 13.47 11.85
C GLY A 295 27.59 13.39 10.69
N THR A 296 27.12 13.44 9.44
CA THR A 296 28.03 13.50 8.29
C THR A 296 28.60 14.91 8.12
N THR A 297 29.88 14.97 7.78
CA THR A 297 30.65 16.23 7.63
C THR A 297 31.15 16.40 6.20
N VAL A 298 31.74 17.56 5.90
CA VAL A 298 32.42 17.84 4.63
C VAL A 298 33.46 16.75 4.30
N GLU A 299 34.18 16.23 5.29
CA GLU A 299 35.15 15.14 5.12
C GLU A 299 34.48 13.81 4.76
N HIS A 300 33.30 13.51 5.32
CA HIS A 300 32.54 12.32 4.94
C HIS A 300 32.13 12.38 3.47
N ILE A 301 31.60 13.52 3.03
CA ILE A 301 31.20 13.72 1.64
C ILE A 301 32.41 13.71 0.71
N ARG A 302 33.56 14.23 1.14
CA ARG A 302 34.81 14.20 0.34
C ARG A 302 35.31 12.78 0.11
N GLU A 303 35.38 11.97 1.16
CA GLU A 303 35.76 10.56 1.04
C GLU A 303 34.73 9.78 0.21
N LEU A 304 33.43 10.03 0.42
CA LEU A 304 32.36 9.40 -0.37
C LEU A 304 32.45 9.77 -1.86
N ALA A 305 32.62 11.05 -2.19
CA ALA A 305 32.72 11.52 -3.56
C ALA A 305 33.95 10.92 -4.26
N SER A 306 35.10 10.86 -3.58
CA SER A 306 36.28 10.19 -4.10
C SER A 306 36.05 8.69 -4.31
N ALA A 307 35.38 8.03 -3.37
CA ALA A 307 35.04 6.61 -3.47
C ALA A 307 34.08 6.28 -4.62
N MET A 308 33.21 7.22 -5.02
CA MET A 308 32.26 7.06 -6.12
C MET A 308 32.84 7.41 -7.50
N GLU A 309 34.00 8.06 -7.56
CA GLU A 309 34.63 8.45 -8.82
C GLU A 309 34.95 7.23 -9.69
N GLY A 310 34.54 7.28 -10.96
CA GLY A 310 34.73 6.18 -11.92
C GLY A 310 33.79 4.98 -11.74
N ARG A 311 32.88 5.00 -10.75
CA ARG A 311 31.85 3.96 -10.58
C ARG A 311 30.63 4.29 -11.44
N SER A 312 30.18 3.30 -12.18
CA SER A 312 28.97 3.40 -12.99
C SER A 312 27.78 2.76 -12.26
N PRO A 313 26.56 3.30 -12.43
CA PRO A 313 25.34 2.70 -11.91
C PRO A 313 25.16 1.31 -12.54
N THR A 314 24.63 0.37 -11.75
CA THR A 314 24.19 -0.92 -12.30
C THR A 314 22.94 -0.65 -13.14
N PRO A 315 22.94 -0.92 -14.46
CA PRO A 315 21.76 -0.66 -15.27
C PRO A 315 20.54 -1.42 -14.71
N LEU A 316 19.38 -0.76 -14.61
CA LEU A 316 18.14 -1.38 -14.11
C LEU A 316 17.81 -2.71 -14.84
N ALA A 317 18.06 -2.76 -16.15
CA ALA A 317 17.88 -3.96 -16.97
C ALA A 317 18.75 -5.15 -16.50
N THR A 318 19.92 -4.89 -15.93
CA THR A 318 20.81 -5.91 -15.37
C THR A 318 20.53 -6.24 -13.91
N ARG A 319 19.91 -5.30 -13.15
CA ARG A 319 19.46 -5.55 -11.77
C ARG A 319 18.40 -6.65 -11.70
N ALA A 320 17.58 -6.77 -12.77
CA ALA A 320 16.51 -7.76 -12.89
C ALA A 320 15.65 -7.91 -11.62
N PRO A 321 15.11 -6.80 -11.07
CA PRO A 321 14.28 -6.87 -9.88
C PRO A 321 13.06 -7.76 -10.14
N HIS A 322 12.66 -8.49 -9.11
CA HIS A 322 11.44 -9.30 -9.08
C HIS A 322 10.40 -8.56 -8.24
N PRO A 323 9.70 -7.55 -8.81
CA PRO A 323 8.66 -6.86 -8.08
C PRO A 323 7.61 -7.86 -7.59
N PRO A 324 7.12 -7.72 -6.33
CA PRO A 324 5.99 -8.49 -5.85
C PRO A 324 4.81 -8.39 -6.82
N ARG A 325 3.97 -9.42 -6.85
CA ARG A 325 2.74 -9.40 -7.65
C ARG A 325 1.87 -8.23 -7.20
N ALA A 326 1.00 -7.75 -8.08
CA ALA A 326 0.08 -6.66 -7.76
C ALA A 326 -0.69 -6.97 -6.46
N GLY A 327 -0.81 -5.98 -5.58
CA GLY A 327 -1.42 -6.14 -4.27
C GLY A 327 -2.04 -4.87 -3.70
N ALA A 328 -2.32 -4.90 -2.40
CA ALA A 328 -2.79 -3.78 -1.60
C ALA A 328 -1.87 -3.60 -0.39
N ALA A 329 -1.94 -2.47 0.30
CA ALA A 329 -1.13 -2.21 1.48
C ALA A 329 -1.92 -1.46 2.56
N SER A 330 -1.71 -1.85 3.82
CA SER A 330 -2.19 -1.14 5.00
C SER A 330 -1.14 -0.12 5.47
N LEU A 331 -1.31 0.41 6.68
CA LEU A 331 -0.24 1.17 7.35
C LEU A 331 1.00 0.29 7.61
N TYR A 332 0.81 -1.01 7.81
CA TYR A 332 1.82 -1.90 8.37
C TYR A 332 2.51 -2.75 7.31
N GLY A 333 1.73 -3.40 6.44
CA GLY A 333 2.21 -4.42 5.52
C GLY A 333 1.52 -4.39 4.16
N ALA A 334 2.09 -5.14 3.22
CA ALA A 334 1.55 -5.36 1.88
C ALA A 334 0.94 -6.76 1.75
N THR A 335 -0.03 -6.91 0.86
CA THR A 335 -0.75 -8.16 0.59
C THR A 335 -0.95 -8.30 -0.92
N GLU A 336 -0.35 -9.33 -1.51
CA GLU A 336 -0.53 -9.63 -2.94
C GLU A 336 -1.97 -10.06 -3.24
N PHE A 337 -2.49 -9.79 -4.43
CA PHE A 337 -3.83 -10.26 -4.82
C PHE A 337 -3.87 -11.75 -5.14
N ARG A 338 -2.76 -12.29 -5.67
CA ARG A 338 -2.64 -13.74 -5.94
C ARG A 338 -1.90 -14.36 -4.77
N GLN A 339 -2.55 -15.30 -4.11
CA GLN A 339 -2.05 -16.00 -2.94
C GLN A 339 -1.50 -17.37 -3.38
N ASP A 340 -0.38 -17.81 -2.82
CA ASP A 340 0.25 -19.08 -3.24
C ASP A 340 -0.41 -20.31 -2.61
N THR A 341 -0.84 -20.19 -1.36
CA THR A 341 -1.43 -21.30 -0.58
C THR A 341 -2.92 -21.09 -0.29
N SER A 342 -3.54 -20.07 -0.89
CA SER A 342 -4.92 -19.68 -0.66
C SER A 342 -5.43 -18.84 -1.84
N PHE A 343 -6.50 -18.09 -1.63
CA PHE A 343 -6.99 -17.02 -2.49
C PHE A 343 -7.08 -15.72 -1.66
N LEU A 344 -7.30 -14.58 -2.31
CA LEU A 344 -7.49 -13.33 -1.58
C LEU A 344 -8.84 -13.34 -0.85
N ILE A 345 -8.80 -13.45 0.48
CA ILE A 345 -9.97 -13.44 1.35
C ILE A 345 -10.27 -11.99 1.75
N VAL A 346 -11.41 -11.48 1.33
CA VAL A 346 -11.91 -10.16 1.74
C VAL A 346 -13.04 -10.35 2.75
N GLY A 347 -12.83 -9.87 3.98
CA GLY A 347 -13.78 -10.05 5.08
C GLY A 347 -15.06 -9.22 4.87
N GLU A 348 -16.22 -9.88 4.75
CA GLU A 348 -17.49 -9.26 4.35
C GLU A 348 -18.30 -8.57 5.48
N ARG A 349 -17.92 -8.76 6.75
CA ARG A 349 -18.82 -8.44 7.89
C ARG A 349 -18.81 -6.96 8.29
N THR A 350 -17.85 -6.17 7.83
CA THR A 350 -17.74 -4.73 8.10
C THR A 350 -18.53 -3.91 7.06
N ASN A 351 -19.77 -4.35 6.82
CA ASN A 351 -20.68 -3.82 5.80
C ASN A 351 -22.07 -3.58 6.41
N THR A 352 -22.57 -2.35 6.37
CA THR A 352 -23.88 -1.95 6.95
C THR A 352 -25.08 -2.60 6.28
N ASN A 353 -24.95 -3.03 5.02
CA ASN A 353 -26.01 -3.72 4.28
C ASN A 353 -25.95 -5.25 4.49
N GLY A 354 -24.73 -5.81 4.58
CA GLY A 354 -24.51 -7.25 4.74
C GLY A 354 -24.57 -7.77 6.19
N SER A 355 -24.26 -6.92 7.18
CA SER A 355 -24.07 -7.35 8.58
C SER A 355 -24.94 -6.58 9.56
N ARG A 356 -25.94 -7.28 10.13
CA ARG A 356 -26.82 -6.70 11.16
C ARG A 356 -26.06 -6.20 12.39
N LYS A 357 -25.00 -6.92 12.79
CA LYS A 357 -24.16 -6.55 13.94
C LYS A 357 -23.39 -5.26 13.61
N PHE A 358 -22.70 -5.18 12.48
CA PHE A 358 -21.96 -3.97 12.09
C PHE A 358 -22.87 -2.77 11.93
N LYS A 359 -24.00 -2.92 11.23
CA LYS A 359 -25.04 -1.90 11.10
C LYS A 359 -25.47 -1.35 12.47
N ARG A 360 -25.71 -2.23 13.45
CA ARG A 360 -26.09 -1.81 14.80
C ARG A 360 -24.97 -0.99 15.45
N LEU A 361 -23.71 -1.45 15.37
CA LEU A 361 -22.57 -0.77 15.98
C LEU A 361 -22.34 0.63 15.38
N VAL A 362 -22.39 0.77 14.05
CA VAL A 362 -22.28 2.08 13.38
C VAL A 362 -23.45 2.99 13.74
N ASN A 363 -24.67 2.44 13.82
CA ASN A 363 -25.85 3.21 14.23
C ASN A 363 -25.76 3.72 15.67
N GLU A 364 -25.25 2.89 16.58
CA GLU A 364 -25.04 3.19 18.00
C GLU A 364 -23.76 4.03 18.24
N GLU A 365 -22.97 4.27 17.19
CA GLU A 365 -21.65 4.93 17.25
C GLU A 365 -20.68 4.21 18.21
N ASP A 366 -20.82 2.89 18.36
CA ASP A 366 -19.92 2.04 19.14
C ASP A 366 -18.68 1.70 18.29
N TRP A 367 -17.79 2.69 18.18
CA TRP A 367 -16.59 2.61 17.36
C TRP A 367 -15.58 1.57 17.88
N ASP A 368 -15.51 1.38 19.19
CA ASP A 368 -14.60 0.40 19.79
C ASP A 368 -15.02 -1.04 19.43
N ALA A 369 -16.32 -1.35 19.52
CA ALA A 369 -16.83 -2.63 19.08
C ALA A 369 -16.74 -2.81 17.56
N THR A 370 -16.83 -1.72 16.80
CA THR A 370 -16.63 -1.71 15.34
C THR A 370 -15.20 -2.13 14.98
N VAL A 371 -14.19 -1.57 15.67
CA VAL A 371 -12.79 -1.99 15.52
C VAL A 371 -12.57 -3.43 16.00
N ALA A 372 -13.19 -3.82 17.12
CA ALA A 372 -13.08 -5.19 17.63
C ALA A 372 -13.60 -6.21 16.61
N MET A 373 -14.68 -5.90 15.89
CA MET A 373 -15.17 -6.73 14.78
C MET A 373 -14.18 -6.77 13.62
N GLY A 374 -13.54 -5.66 13.24
CA GLY A 374 -12.49 -5.67 12.21
C GLY A 374 -11.33 -6.58 12.61
N LYS A 375 -10.87 -6.51 13.87
CA LYS A 375 -9.81 -7.39 14.40
C LYS A 375 -10.23 -8.86 14.43
N GLU A 376 -11.50 -9.16 14.70
CA GLU A 376 -12.08 -10.51 14.59
C GLU A 376 -11.90 -11.06 13.17
N LEU A 377 -12.27 -10.29 12.15
CA LEU A 377 -12.11 -10.71 10.74
C LEU A 377 -10.66 -10.97 10.33
N VAL A 378 -9.71 -10.17 10.82
CA VAL A 378 -8.27 -10.41 10.57
C VAL A 378 -7.82 -11.70 11.23
N ARG A 379 -8.23 -11.96 12.48
CA ARG A 379 -7.90 -13.22 13.18
C ARG A 379 -8.53 -14.43 12.51
N ASP A 380 -9.70 -14.27 11.90
CA ASP A 380 -10.38 -15.30 11.11
C ASP A 380 -9.71 -15.55 9.73
N GLY A 381 -8.58 -14.88 9.43
CA GLY A 381 -7.79 -15.10 8.22
C GLY A 381 -8.10 -14.18 7.05
N SER A 382 -8.82 -13.07 7.27
CA SER A 382 -9.05 -12.09 6.19
C SER A 382 -7.76 -11.39 5.78
N HIS A 383 -7.46 -11.39 4.48
CA HIS A 383 -6.31 -10.70 3.89
C HIS A 383 -6.59 -9.23 3.61
N VAL A 384 -7.87 -8.84 3.46
CA VAL A 384 -8.35 -7.46 3.27
C VAL A 384 -9.69 -7.34 3.99
N LEU A 385 -10.06 -6.15 4.48
CA LEU A 385 -11.41 -5.91 5.03
C LEU A 385 -12.25 -5.04 4.08
N ASP A 386 -13.44 -5.52 3.72
CA ASP A 386 -14.47 -4.73 3.04
C ASP A 386 -15.12 -3.76 4.02
N VAL A 387 -15.17 -2.47 3.70
CA VAL A 387 -15.69 -1.43 4.58
C VAL A 387 -16.79 -0.67 3.85
N SER A 388 -18.05 -0.99 4.16
CA SER A 388 -19.22 -0.27 3.66
C SER A 388 -20.02 0.34 4.82
N VAL A 389 -20.20 1.65 4.76
CA VAL A 389 -21.01 2.42 5.72
C VAL A 389 -22.31 2.94 5.10
N ASP A 390 -22.58 2.60 3.83
CA ASP A 390 -23.75 3.07 3.09
C ASP A 390 -25.02 2.61 3.82
N TYR A 391 -25.76 3.57 4.38
CA TYR A 391 -27.05 3.31 5.01
C TYR A 391 -27.99 4.52 4.90
N VAL A 392 -29.23 4.24 4.51
CA VAL A 392 -30.26 5.26 4.33
C VAL A 392 -30.50 6.02 5.64
N GLY A 393 -30.40 7.35 5.58
CA GLY A 393 -30.63 8.24 6.71
C GLY A 393 -29.40 8.54 7.57
N ARG A 394 -28.21 8.08 7.16
CA ARG A 394 -26.92 8.46 7.78
C ARG A 394 -26.06 9.30 6.83
N ASP A 395 -25.09 9.98 7.42
CA ASP A 395 -24.05 10.72 6.70
C ASP A 395 -22.90 9.76 6.40
N GLY A 396 -22.89 9.21 5.18
CA GLY A 396 -21.89 8.24 4.74
C GLY A 396 -20.46 8.79 4.76
N VAL A 397 -20.28 10.09 4.48
CA VAL A 397 -18.96 10.73 4.51
C VAL A 397 -18.44 10.78 5.95
N ARG A 398 -19.29 11.22 6.90
CA ARG A 398 -18.93 11.21 8.33
C ARG A 398 -18.62 9.79 8.82
N ASP A 399 -19.47 8.82 8.51
CA ASP A 399 -19.28 7.45 9.01
C ASP A 399 -18.02 6.81 8.42
N MET A 400 -17.75 7.02 7.13
CA MET A 400 -16.54 6.51 6.48
C MET A 400 -15.29 7.14 7.12
N ARG A 401 -15.33 8.44 7.40
CA ARG A 401 -14.28 9.13 8.16
C ARG A 401 -14.03 8.47 9.51
N GLU A 402 -15.07 8.24 10.31
CA GLU A 402 -14.91 7.68 11.66
C GLU A 402 -14.38 6.24 11.61
N VAL A 403 -14.92 5.39 10.73
CA VAL A 403 -14.53 3.99 10.62
C VAL A 403 -13.12 3.84 10.07
N VAL A 404 -12.80 4.47 8.94
CA VAL A 404 -11.51 4.30 8.27
C VAL A 404 -10.37 4.89 9.07
N THR A 405 -10.56 6.04 9.75
CA THR A 405 -9.53 6.62 10.62
C THR A 405 -9.10 5.63 11.70
N ARG A 406 -10.06 4.95 12.34
CA ARG A 406 -9.76 3.96 13.39
C ARG A 406 -9.21 2.66 12.83
N PHE A 407 -9.70 2.24 11.67
CA PHE A 407 -9.23 1.02 11.02
C PHE A 407 -7.78 1.18 10.55
N ALA A 408 -7.43 2.31 9.93
CA ALA A 408 -6.08 2.62 9.47
C ALA A 408 -5.02 2.50 10.58
N GLN A 409 -5.38 2.80 11.83
CA GLN A 409 -4.50 2.76 13.00
C GLN A 409 -4.49 1.44 13.76
N GLN A 410 -5.41 0.51 13.47
CA GLN A 410 -5.64 -0.66 14.33
C GLN A 410 -5.87 -1.98 13.59
N ILE A 411 -6.09 -1.92 12.29
CA ILE A 411 -6.25 -3.07 11.41
C ILE A 411 -4.96 -3.23 10.62
N THR A 412 -4.36 -4.40 10.71
CA THR A 412 -3.04 -4.68 10.11
C THR A 412 -3.10 -5.00 8.62
N VAL A 413 -4.29 -5.33 8.10
CA VAL A 413 -4.50 -5.69 6.69
C VAL A 413 -5.08 -4.52 5.88
N PRO A 414 -4.92 -4.50 4.54
CA PRO A 414 -5.44 -3.44 3.70
C PRO A 414 -6.97 -3.31 3.77
N LEU A 415 -7.48 -2.15 3.38
CA LEU A 415 -8.91 -1.85 3.36
C LEU A 415 -9.43 -1.80 1.92
N MET A 416 -10.62 -2.36 1.73
CA MET A 416 -11.46 -2.19 0.55
C MET A 416 -12.57 -1.21 0.92
N ILE A 417 -12.54 -0.02 0.33
CA ILE A 417 -13.51 1.05 0.58
C ILE A 417 -14.71 0.81 -0.33
N ASP A 418 -15.85 0.44 0.27
CA ASP A 418 -17.08 0.06 -0.43
C ASP A 418 -18.17 1.12 -0.30
N SER A 419 -18.50 1.77 -1.41
CA SER A 419 -19.63 2.69 -1.51
C SER A 419 -20.04 2.93 -2.96
N THR A 420 -21.32 3.25 -3.14
CA THR A 420 -21.87 3.72 -4.41
C THR A 420 -21.66 5.22 -4.65
N GLN A 421 -21.24 5.96 -3.61
CA GLN A 421 -21.11 7.42 -3.60
C GLN A 421 -19.64 7.85 -3.68
N VAL A 422 -19.33 8.72 -4.64
CA VAL A 422 -17.94 9.13 -4.97
C VAL A 422 -17.28 9.87 -3.81
N ASP A 423 -18.01 10.74 -3.12
CA ASP A 423 -17.54 11.51 -1.96
C ASP A 423 -17.21 10.61 -0.77
N VAL A 424 -18.01 9.58 -0.52
CA VAL A 424 -17.74 8.56 0.51
C VAL A 424 -16.48 7.76 0.17
N LEU A 425 -16.32 7.33 -1.09
CA LEU A 425 -15.11 6.64 -1.56
C LEU A 425 -13.86 7.52 -1.37
N GLU A 426 -13.92 8.77 -1.82
CA GLU A 426 -12.81 9.71 -1.69
C GLU A 426 -12.44 9.94 -0.22
N GLU A 427 -13.43 10.09 0.66
CA GLU A 427 -13.21 10.31 2.09
C GLU A 427 -12.47 9.13 2.76
N GLY A 428 -12.80 7.89 2.36
CA GLY A 428 -12.08 6.69 2.77
C GLY A 428 -10.66 6.65 2.23
N LEU A 429 -10.47 6.98 0.94
CA LEU A 429 -9.14 6.97 0.29
C LEU A 429 -8.17 8.01 0.87
N LYS A 430 -8.66 9.18 1.28
CA LYS A 430 -7.88 10.20 2.01
C LYS A 430 -7.34 9.69 3.34
N ARG A 431 -7.95 8.65 3.92
CA ARG A 431 -7.62 8.08 5.24
C ARG A 431 -6.98 6.71 5.19
N ALA A 432 -6.96 6.05 4.04
CA ALA A 432 -6.22 4.81 3.85
C ALA A 432 -4.72 5.12 3.59
N PRO A 433 -3.80 4.75 4.50
CA PRO A 433 -2.41 5.18 4.45
C PRO A 433 -1.61 4.50 3.34
N GLY A 434 -1.85 3.21 3.10
CA GLY A 434 -1.23 2.44 2.01
C GLY A 434 -2.04 2.47 0.71
N LYS A 435 -2.04 1.32 0.02
CA LYS A 435 -2.80 1.08 -1.21
C LYS A 435 -4.11 0.38 -0.89
N ALA A 436 -5.22 1.11 -0.95
CA ALA A 436 -6.56 0.59 -0.76
C ALA A 436 -7.13 -0.03 -2.04
N ILE A 437 -8.29 -0.68 -1.91
CA ILE A 437 -9.11 -1.15 -3.04
C ILE A 437 -10.42 -0.36 -3.04
N ILE A 438 -10.86 0.15 -4.18
CA ILE A 438 -12.17 0.77 -4.36
C ILE A 438 -13.17 -0.30 -4.79
N ASN A 439 -14.27 -0.41 -4.06
CA ASN A 439 -15.41 -1.26 -4.39
C ASN A 439 -16.64 -0.35 -4.61
N SER A 440 -17.08 -0.09 -5.83
CA SER A 440 -16.58 -0.57 -7.13
C SER A 440 -16.78 0.45 -8.24
N MET A 441 -16.36 0.10 -9.47
CA MET A 441 -16.73 0.78 -10.70
C MET A 441 -17.49 -0.15 -11.65
N ASN A 442 -18.30 0.42 -12.54
CA ASN A 442 -18.98 -0.25 -13.63
C ASN A 442 -19.39 0.78 -14.70
N LEU A 443 -20.17 0.37 -15.70
CA LEU A 443 -20.66 1.23 -16.79
C LEU A 443 -22.18 1.52 -16.72
N GLU A 444 -22.85 1.20 -15.60
CA GLU A 444 -24.31 1.39 -15.44
C GLU A 444 -24.74 2.84 -15.70
N ASP A 445 -24.03 3.80 -15.09
CA ASP A 445 -24.23 5.23 -15.26
C ASP A 445 -23.40 5.81 -16.43
N GLY A 446 -22.90 4.94 -17.32
CA GLY A 446 -22.03 5.29 -18.43
C GLY A 446 -20.58 5.58 -18.03
N GLU A 447 -19.80 6.08 -19.00
CA GLU A 447 -18.35 6.22 -18.88
C GLU A 447 -17.91 7.30 -17.89
N GLU A 448 -18.70 8.35 -17.66
CA GLU A 448 -18.30 9.46 -16.77
C GLU A 448 -18.08 9.03 -15.31
N LYS A 449 -18.94 8.15 -14.79
CA LYS A 449 -18.78 7.62 -13.43
C LYS A 449 -17.54 6.73 -13.33
N LEU A 450 -17.35 5.82 -14.28
CA LEU A 450 -16.13 5.01 -14.39
C LEU A 450 -14.88 5.88 -14.46
N ALA A 451 -14.90 6.95 -15.26
CA ALA A 451 -13.80 7.89 -15.39
C ALA A 451 -13.47 8.59 -14.06
N THR A 452 -14.51 8.93 -13.28
CA THR A 452 -14.35 9.54 -11.96
C THR A 452 -13.69 8.58 -10.99
N ILE A 453 -14.12 7.32 -10.94
CA ILE A 453 -13.49 6.29 -10.11
C ILE A 453 -12.06 6.00 -10.55
N CYS A 454 -11.78 5.93 -11.85
CA CYS A 454 -10.42 5.76 -12.36
C CYS A 454 -9.51 6.94 -11.95
N ARG A 455 -10.01 8.18 -11.96
CA ARG A 455 -9.25 9.34 -11.47
C ARG A 455 -8.96 9.25 -9.98
N LEU A 456 -9.91 8.79 -9.17
CA LEU A 456 -9.67 8.53 -7.74
C LEU A 456 -8.61 7.41 -7.56
N ALA A 457 -8.72 6.32 -8.30
CA ALA A 457 -7.76 5.23 -8.27
C ALA A 457 -6.33 5.71 -8.58
N THR A 458 -6.17 6.52 -9.63
CA THR A 458 -4.85 7.08 -9.99
C THR A 458 -4.34 8.09 -8.96
N ARG A 459 -5.18 9.01 -8.47
CA ARG A 459 -4.79 10.02 -7.46
C ARG A 459 -4.33 9.37 -6.16
N TYR A 460 -5.10 8.41 -5.66
CA TYR A 460 -4.85 7.74 -4.39
C TYR A 460 -4.09 6.41 -4.53
N GLY A 461 -3.56 6.10 -5.72
CA GLY A 461 -2.80 4.87 -5.98
C GLY A 461 -3.54 3.58 -5.61
N ALA A 462 -4.87 3.55 -5.76
CA ALA A 462 -5.74 2.46 -5.33
C ALA A 462 -6.02 1.44 -6.45
N ALA A 463 -6.31 0.20 -6.05
CA ALA A 463 -6.90 -0.80 -6.94
C ALA A 463 -8.42 -0.62 -7.04
N VAL A 464 -9.07 -1.29 -8.00
CA VAL A 464 -10.50 -1.14 -8.29
C VAL A 464 -11.16 -2.47 -8.58
N VAL A 465 -12.28 -2.74 -7.90
CA VAL A 465 -13.22 -3.80 -8.28
C VAL A 465 -14.09 -3.28 -9.42
N ALA A 466 -14.23 -4.07 -10.49
CA ALA A 466 -14.95 -3.71 -11.70
C ALA A 466 -16.09 -4.69 -11.97
N GLY A 467 -17.32 -4.29 -11.67
CA GLY A 467 -18.50 -5.11 -11.92
C GLY A 467 -18.83 -5.18 -13.41
N THR A 468 -19.19 -6.36 -13.91
CA THR A 468 -19.64 -6.54 -15.31
C THR A 468 -21.09 -6.07 -15.51
N ILE A 469 -21.32 -4.78 -15.25
CA ILE A 469 -22.58 -4.04 -15.47
C ILE A 469 -22.30 -2.93 -16.47
N ASP A 470 -23.18 -2.73 -17.44
CA ASP A 470 -23.12 -1.59 -18.36
C ASP A 470 -24.49 -0.93 -18.59
N GLU A 471 -24.53 0.06 -19.47
CA GLU A 471 -25.71 0.90 -19.72
C GLU A 471 -26.80 0.23 -20.59
N ASP A 472 -26.64 -1.05 -20.99
CA ASP A 472 -27.63 -1.71 -21.84
C ASP A 472 -28.98 -1.84 -21.11
N PRO A 473 -30.10 -1.39 -21.71
CA PRO A 473 -31.38 -1.32 -21.00
C PRO A 473 -32.01 -2.68 -20.71
N GLU A 474 -31.62 -3.74 -21.42
CA GLU A 474 -32.19 -5.09 -21.29
C GLU A 474 -31.19 -6.06 -20.63
N GLU A 475 -29.90 -5.90 -20.93
CA GLU A 475 -28.80 -6.75 -20.51
C GLU A 475 -27.74 -6.00 -19.68
N ALA A 476 -28.16 -4.98 -18.92
CA ALA A 476 -27.28 -4.16 -18.06
C ALA A 476 -26.34 -5.02 -17.21
N MET A 477 -26.90 -5.98 -16.47
CA MET A 477 -26.11 -6.93 -15.69
C MET A 477 -25.70 -8.12 -16.57
N GLY A 478 -24.40 -8.41 -16.65
CA GLY A 478 -23.89 -9.56 -17.38
C GLY A 478 -24.40 -10.89 -16.80
N LYS A 479 -25.46 -11.47 -17.39
CA LYS A 479 -26.03 -12.76 -16.97
C LYS A 479 -25.39 -13.98 -17.61
N THR A 480 -24.83 -13.83 -18.82
CA THR A 480 -24.15 -14.91 -19.55
C THR A 480 -22.63 -14.72 -19.52
N ALA A 481 -21.87 -15.80 -19.63
CA ALA A 481 -20.41 -15.76 -19.67
C ALA A 481 -19.90 -14.86 -20.81
N ALA A 482 -20.55 -14.92 -21.98
CA ALA A 482 -20.24 -14.09 -23.13
C ALA A 482 -20.46 -12.58 -22.85
N ARG A 483 -21.55 -12.24 -22.14
CA ARG A 483 -21.82 -10.85 -21.76
C ARG A 483 -20.83 -10.35 -20.71
N LYS A 484 -20.55 -11.16 -19.69
CA LYS A 484 -19.57 -10.84 -18.63
C LYS A 484 -18.19 -10.48 -19.21
N ILE A 485 -17.66 -11.31 -20.12
CA ILE A 485 -16.35 -11.02 -20.76
C ILE A 485 -16.41 -9.80 -21.67
N ALA A 486 -17.48 -9.59 -22.42
CA ALA A 486 -17.60 -8.44 -23.32
C ALA A 486 -17.58 -7.11 -22.54
N ILE A 487 -18.27 -7.04 -21.40
CA ILE A 487 -18.24 -5.86 -20.53
C ILE A 487 -16.85 -5.71 -19.88
N ALA A 488 -16.24 -6.80 -19.40
CA ALA A 488 -14.90 -6.76 -18.81
C ALA A 488 -13.84 -6.24 -19.79
N GLU A 489 -13.84 -6.69 -21.05
CA GLU A 489 -12.92 -6.22 -22.10
C GLU A 489 -13.12 -4.72 -22.37
N ARG A 490 -14.37 -4.25 -22.39
CA ARG A 490 -14.68 -2.82 -22.56
C ARG A 490 -14.18 -1.97 -21.39
N ILE A 491 -14.42 -2.40 -20.15
CA ILE A 491 -13.92 -1.73 -18.95
C ILE A 491 -12.39 -1.73 -18.94
N PHE A 492 -11.76 -2.87 -19.28
CA PHE A 492 -10.31 -2.99 -19.38
C PHE A 492 -9.72 -1.93 -20.32
N ASP A 493 -10.26 -1.82 -21.54
CA ASP A 493 -9.76 -0.86 -22.52
C ASP A 493 -9.91 0.59 -22.06
N LEU A 494 -11.05 0.94 -21.43
CA LEU A 494 -11.27 2.27 -20.87
C LEU A 494 -10.33 2.56 -19.69
N ALA A 495 -10.35 1.70 -18.67
CA ALA A 495 -9.59 1.91 -17.44
C ALA A 495 -8.08 1.96 -17.71
N THR A 496 -7.56 1.03 -18.52
CA THR A 496 -6.11 0.92 -18.78
C THR A 496 -5.63 1.93 -19.82
N ARG A 497 -6.24 1.97 -21.02
CA ARG A 497 -5.71 2.73 -22.15
C ARG A 497 -6.09 4.20 -22.10
N LYS A 498 -7.26 4.53 -21.55
CA LYS A 498 -7.76 5.91 -21.49
C LYS A 498 -7.46 6.58 -20.15
N TYR A 499 -7.58 5.86 -19.04
CA TYR A 499 -7.45 6.44 -17.69
C TYR A 499 -6.19 6.01 -16.93
N GLY A 500 -5.38 5.10 -17.48
CA GLY A 500 -4.07 4.75 -16.93
C GLY A 500 -4.09 3.85 -15.69
N VAL A 501 -5.22 3.20 -15.38
CA VAL A 501 -5.29 2.22 -14.29
C VAL A 501 -4.49 0.96 -14.72
N PRO A 502 -3.50 0.51 -13.94
CA PRO A 502 -2.73 -0.69 -14.29
C PRO A 502 -3.61 -1.94 -14.31
N ALA A 503 -3.41 -2.83 -15.30
CA ALA A 503 -4.18 -4.07 -15.45
C ALA A 503 -4.20 -4.92 -14.16
N GLY A 504 -3.04 -5.07 -13.50
CA GLY A 504 -2.90 -5.81 -12.25
C GLY A 504 -3.69 -5.27 -11.05
N ASP A 505 -4.16 -4.03 -11.13
CA ASP A 505 -4.94 -3.36 -10.10
C ASP A 505 -6.45 -3.38 -10.39
N ILE A 506 -6.88 -4.06 -11.45
CA ILE A 506 -8.29 -4.26 -11.78
C ILE A 506 -8.72 -5.66 -11.34
N LEU A 507 -9.68 -5.71 -10.42
CA LEU A 507 -10.32 -6.94 -9.96
C LEU A 507 -11.72 -7.05 -10.60
N PHE A 508 -11.87 -7.83 -11.66
CA PHE A 508 -13.17 -7.99 -12.31
C PHE A 508 -14.12 -8.80 -11.44
N ASP A 509 -15.30 -8.24 -11.16
CA ASP A 509 -16.44 -8.94 -10.60
C ASP A 509 -17.40 -9.35 -11.72
N PRO A 510 -17.38 -10.63 -12.15
CA PRO A 510 -18.29 -11.13 -13.16
C PRO A 510 -19.74 -11.21 -12.68
N LEU A 511 -20.09 -10.69 -11.50
CA LEU A 511 -21.41 -10.67 -10.87
C LEU A 511 -21.95 -12.05 -10.52
N VAL A 512 -21.92 -12.36 -9.23
CA VAL A 512 -22.66 -13.48 -8.67
C VAL A 512 -24.11 -13.08 -8.45
N LEU A 513 -25.02 -13.77 -9.14
CA LEU A 513 -26.46 -13.60 -9.01
C LEU A 513 -27.11 -14.84 -8.37
N PRO A 514 -28.25 -14.71 -7.65
CA PRO A 514 -28.88 -15.84 -6.98
C PRO A 514 -29.43 -16.89 -7.95
N VAL A 515 -29.16 -18.18 -7.71
CA VAL A 515 -29.71 -19.32 -8.48
C VAL A 515 -30.93 -19.99 -7.82
N THR A 516 -31.41 -19.38 -6.76
CA THR A 516 -32.34 -19.94 -5.78
C THR A 516 -33.74 -19.33 -5.86
N THR A 517 -33.97 -18.42 -6.82
CA THR A 517 -35.22 -17.67 -7.00
C THR A 517 -36.37 -18.54 -7.51
N GLY A 518 -36.06 -19.72 -8.08
CA GLY A 518 -37.03 -20.59 -8.74
C GLY A 518 -37.44 -20.13 -10.16
N VAL A 519 -36.88 -19.02 -10.65
CA VAL A 519 -37.13 -18.50 -12.00
C VAL A 519 -36.26 -19.26 -13.01
N GLU A 520 -36.88 -19.67 -14.12
CA GLU A 520 -36.23 -20.46 -15.18
C GLU A 520 -34.96 -19.78 -15.74
N ALA A 521 -35.02 -18.46 -15.95
CA ALA A 521 -33.90 -17.67 -16.46
C ALA A 521 -32.69 -17.62 -15.50
N ASP A 522 -32.91 -17.86 -14.19
CA ASP A 522 -31.88 -17.72 -13.17
C ASP A 522 -31.10 -19.03 -12.92
N ARG A 523 -31.59 -20.16 -13.46
CA ARG A 523 -31.05 -21.50 -13.19
C ARG A 523 -29.60 -21.66 -13.60
N ARG A 524 -29.15 -20.92 -14.61
CA ARG A 524 -27.79 -21.01 -15.16
C ARG A 524 -26.81 -19.99 -14.59
N LEU A 525 -27.25 -19.04 -13.76
CA LEU A 525 -26.41 -17.88 -13.40
C LEU A 525 -25.10 -18.26 -12.69
N ALA A 526 -25.10 -19.31 -11.86
CA ALA A 526 -23.87 -19.80 -11.23
C ALA A 526 -22.88 -20.36 -12.27
N LEU A 527 -23.33 -21.24 -13.18
CA LEU A 527 -22.54 -21.73 -14.30
C LEU A 527 -21.97 -20.59 -15.15
N GLU A 528 -22.82 -19.63 -15.53
CA GLU A 528 -22.39 -18.48 -16.35
C GLU A 528 -21.35 -17.62 -15.62
N THR A 529 -21.36 -17.60 -14.28
CA THR A 529 -20.34 -16.92 -13.48
C THR A 529 -19.02 -17.69 -13.47
N VAL A 530 -19.04 -19.01 -13.26
CA VAL A 530 -17.85 -19.88 -13.35
C VAL A 530 -17.19 -19.77 -14.73
N GLU A 531 -17.98 -19.84 -15.81
CA GLU A 531 -17.46 -19.67 -17.17
C GLU A 531 -16.99 -18.24 -17.44
N GLY A 532 -17.67 -17.23 -16.89
CA GLY A 532 -17.24 -15.82 -16.95
C GLY A 532 -15.85 -15.64 -16.34
N ILE A 533 -15.61 -16.17 -15.13
CA ILE A 533 -14.30 -16.17 -14.47
C ILE A 533 -13.24 -16.84 -15.36
N ARG A 534 -13.55 -18.02 -15.92
CA ARG A 534 -12.64 -18.75 -16.80
C ARG A 534 -12.26 -17.96 -18.05
N LEU A 535 -13.22 -17.28 -18.66
CA LEU A 535 -12.99 -16.44 -19.84
C LEU A 535 -12.16 -15.21 -19.50
N ILE A 536 -12.49 -14.50 -18.42
CA ILE A 536 -11.75 -13.31 -17.97
C ILE A 536 -10.31 -13.69 -17.63
N SER A 537 -10.10 -14.74 -16.84
CA SER A 537 -8.75 -15.17 -16.43
C SER A 537 -7.88 -15.59 -17.61
N ARG A 538 -8.48 -16.12 -18.68
CA ARG A 538 -7.76 -16.50 -19.91
C ARG A 538 -7.47 -15.32 -20.84
N ARG A 539 -8.41 -14.39 -20.98
CA ARG A 539 -8.29 -13.27 -21.93
C ARG A 539 -7.60 -12.05 -21.35
N LEU A 540 -7.74 -11.83 -20.05
CA LEU A 540 -7.17 -10.72 -19.29
C LEU A 540 -6.27 -11.26 -18.15
N PRO A 541 -5.21 -12.02 -18.47
CA PRO A 541 -4.40 -12.75 -17.47
C PRO A 541 -3.59 -11.84 -16.53
N ASP A 542 -3.42 -10.56 -16.88
CA ASP A 542 -2.75 -9.58 -16.03
C ASP A 542 -3.71 -8.98 -14.99
N CYS A 543 -5.02 -9.12 -15.18
CA CYS A 543 -6.04 -8.66 -14.23
C CYS A 543 -6.35 -9.71 -13.16
N GLN A 544 -7.04 -9.27 -12.11
CA GLN A 544 -7.57 -10.15 -11.07
C GLN A 544 -9.06 -10.38 -11.29
N THR A 545 -9.59 -11.39 -10.62
CA THR A 545 -11.02 -11.72 -10.57
C THR A 545 -11.47 -11.83 -9.11
N MET A 546 -12.63 -11.24 -8.81
CA MET A 546 -13.19 -11.18 -7.47
C MET A 546 -14.69 -11.45 -7.50
N ILE A 547 -15.25 -12.10 -6.48
CA ILE A 547 -16.70 -12.28 -6.38
C ILE A 547 -17.22 -12.10 -4.95
N GLY A 548 -18.45 -11.60 -4.80
CA GLY A 548 -19.24 -11.74 -3.59
C GLY A 548 -19.94 -13.11 -3.53
N VAL A 549 -19.33 -14.10 -2.88
CA VAL A 549 -19.83 -15.50 -2.90
C VAL A 549 -21.22 -15.63 -2.30
N SER A 550 -21.50 -14.87 -1.23
CA SER A 550 -22.74 -14.95 -0.46
C SER A 550 -24.02 -14.66 -1.28
N ASN A 551 -23.90 -14.07 -2.47
CA ASN A 551 -25.05 -13.78 -3.35
C ASN A 551 -25.63 -15.04 -4.02
N VAL A 552 -24.82 -16.06 -4.30
CA VAL A 552 -25.28 -17.27 -5.03
C VAL A 552 -26.38 -18.01 -4.27
N SER A 553 -26.31 -17.98 -2.94
CA SER A 553 -27.14 -18.74 -2.02
C SER A 553 -28.23 -17.92 -1.33
N PHE A 554 -28.50 -16.70 -1.82
CA PHE A 554 -29.51 -15.83 -1.23
C PHE A 554 -30.88 -16.55 -1.13
N GLY A 555 -31.62 -16.38 -0.03
CA GLY A 555 -32.91 -17.06 0.17
C GLY A 555 -32.85 -18.50 0.69
N LEU A 556 -31.67 -19.15 0.77
CA LEU A 556 -31.54 -20.48 1.38
C LEU A 556 -31.38 -20.44 2.91
N LYS A 557 -31.67 -21.57 3.57
CA LYS A 557 -31.38 -21.78 5.01
C LYS A 557 -29.87 -21.68 5.29
N PRO A 558 -29.44 -21.25 6.49
CA PRO A 558 -28.03 -21.03 6.82
C PRO A 558 -27.09 -22.19 6.47
N ASN A 559 -27.46 -23.43 6.80
CA ASN A 559 -26.66 -24.63 6.50
C ASN A 559 -26.49 -24.89 5.00
N ALA A 560 -27.59 -24.78 4.25
CA ALA A 560 -27.57 -24.92 2.80
C ALA A 560 -26.69 -23.84 2.14
N ARG A 561 -26.68 -22.61 2.69
CA ARG A 561 -25.80 -21.53 2.22
C ARG A 561 -24.33 -21.85 2.41
N ILE A 562 -23.94 -22.39 3.58
CA ILE A 562 -22.55 -22.78 3.88
C ILE A 562 -22.05 -23.78 2.83
N VAL A 563 -22.83 -24.83 2.56
CA VAL A 563 -22.47 -25.85 1.58
C VAL A 563 -22.40 -25.27 0.17
N LEU A 564 -23.45 -24.58 -0.28
CA LEU A 564 -23.49 -24.03 -1.65
C LEU A 564 -22.38 -23.00 -1.89
N ASN A 565 -22.13 -22.11 -0.93
CA ASN A 565 -21.06 -21.12 -1.02
C ASN A 565 -19.68 -21.79 -1.12
N SER A 566 -19.43 -22.83 -0.31
CA SER A 566 -18.15 -23.54 -0.29
C SER A 566 -17.88 -24.29 -1.60
N VAL A 567 -18.90 -25.00 -2.11
CA VAL A 567 -18.79 -25.73 -3.39
C VAL A 567 -18.66 -24.74 -4.56
N PHE A 568 -19.45 -23.66 -4.56
CA PHE A 568 -19.38 -22.64 -5.61
C PHE A 568 -18.03 -21.94 -5.64
N LEU A 569 -17.50 -21.56 -4.47
CA LEU A 569 -16.18 -20.96 -4.37
C LEU A 569 -15.10 -21.92 -4.88
N HIS A 570 -15.17 -23.21 -4.55
CA HIS A 570 -14.24 -24.21 -5.09
C HIS A 570 -14.25 -24.24 -6.63
N GLU A 571 -15.43 -24.32 -7.25
CA GLU A 571 -15.56 -24.31 -8.71
C GLU A 571 -15.06 -23.00 -9.34
N CYS A 572 -15.27 -21.87 -8.67
CA CYS A 572 -14.73 -20.57 -9.11
C CYS A 572 -13.20 -20.52 -9.03
N LEU A 573 -12.59 -21.07 -7.98
CA LEU A 573 -11.13 -21.16 -7.84
C LEU A 573 -10.53 -22.03 -8.95
N GLU A 574 -11.13 -23.19 -9.23
CA GLU A 574 -10.73 -24.05 -10.36
C GLU A 574 -10.89 -23.36 -11.73
N ALA A 575 -11.80 -22.38 -11.84
CA ALA A 575 -11.96 -21.56 -13.03
C ALA A 575 -10.92 -20.42 -13.15
N GLY A 576 -10.13 -20.15 -12.11
CA GLY A 576 -9.12 -19.08 -12.09
C GLY A 576 -9.48 -17.87 -11.23
N LEU A 577 -10.44 -17.99 -10.31
CA LEU A 577 -10.77 -16.92 -9.37
C LEU A 577 -9.55 -16.56 -8.50
N THR A 578 -9.23 -15.27 -8.38
CA THR A 578 -8.10 -14.82 -7.56
C THR A 578 -8.48 -14.39 -6.15
N GLY A 579 -9.71 -13.91 -5.94
CA GLY A 579 -10.17 -13.42 -4.64
C GLY A 579 -11.68 -13.51 -4.45
N ALA A 580 -12.13 -13.42 -3.20
CA ALA A 580 -13.55 -13.48 -2.87
C ALA A 580 -13.88 -12.67 -1.62
N ILE A 581 -15.02 -11.97 -1.66
CA ILE A 581 -15.65 -11.34 -0.51
C ILE A 581 -16.50 -12.39 0.19
N VAL A 582 -16.06 -12.81 1.38
CA VAL A 582 -16.60 -13.96 2.12
C VAL A 582 -16.50 -13.78 3.63
N HIS A 583 -17.32 -14.54 4.35
CA HIS A 583 -17.06 -14.84 5.76
C HIS A 583 -16.19 -16.12 5.84
N ALA A 584 -14.88 -15.93 5.98
CA ALA A 584 -13.88 -17.00 5.90
C ALA A 584 -14.20 -18.21 6.79
N SER A 585 -14.59 -17.98 8.05
CA SER A 585 -14.94 -19.04 9.01
C SER A 585 -16.15 -19.89 8.63
N LYS A 586 -16.93 -19.49 7.63
CA LYS A 586 -18.09 -20.23 7.11
C LYS A 586 -17.82 -20.98 5.80
N ILE A 587 -16.60 -20.91 5.27
CA ILE A 587 -16.20 -21.71 4.13
C ILE A 587 -15.68 -23.04 4.63
N LEU A 588 -16.28 -24.13 4.17
CA LEU A 588 -15.88 -25.49 4.55
C LEU A 588 -14.94 -26.09 3.51
N PRO A 589 -13.87 -26.78 3.93
CA PRO A 589 -13.10 -27.60 3.02
C PRO A 589 -13.95 -28.77 2.50
N ARG A 590 -13.61 -29.26 1.30
CA ARG A 590 -14.30 -30.38 0.63
C ARG A 590 -14.49 -31.60 1.54
N THR A 591 -13.50 -31.89 2.39
CA THR A 591 -13.47 -33.04 3.30
C THR A 591 -14.51 -32.96 4.42
N ARG A 592 -15.06 -31.77 4.70
CA ARG A 592 -16.12 -31.53 5.69
C ARG A 592 -17.53 -31.51 5.09
N ILE A 593 -17.66 -31.70 3.78
CA ILE A 593 -18.96 -31.75 3.08
C ILE A 593 -19.16 -33.18 2.57
N ASP A 594 -20.27 -33.81 2.98
CA ASP A 594 -20.60 -35.15 2.51
C ASP A 594 -20.89 -35.16 1.00
N ASP A 595 -20.60 -36.29 0.35
CA ASP A 595 -20.68 -36.42 -1.10
C ASP A 595 -22.08 -36.16 -1.65
N GLN A 596 -23.13 -36.46 -0.89
CA GLN A 596 -24.51 -36.23 -1.33
C GLN A 596 -24.80 -34.74 -1.43
N ARG A 597 -24.47 -33.96 -0.39
CA ARG A 597 -24.63 -32.50 -0.37
C ARG A 597 -23.71 -31.81 -1.37
N TRP A 598 -22.46 -32.28 -1.53
CA TRP A 598 -21.52 -31.77 -2.52
C TRP A 598 -22.05 -31.93 -3.94
N ASN A 599 -22.47 -33.15 -4.31
CA ASN A 599 -22.98 -33.43 -5.65
C ASN A 599 -24.30 -32.69 -5.93
N ALA A 600 -25.17 -32.54 -4.94
CA ALA A 600 -26.39 -31.75 -5.11
C ALA A 600 -26.09 -30.26 -5.34
N ALA A 601 -25.08 -29.69 -4.66
CA ALA A 601 -24.62 -28.34 -4.94
C ALA A 601 -24.04 -28.22 -6.36
N LEU A 602 -23.24 -29.19 -6.82
CA LEU A 602 -22.73 -29.21 -8.20
C LEU A 602 -23.86 -29.31 -9.23
N ASP A 603 -24.86 -30.15 -9.00
CA ASP A 603 -26.03 -30.28 -9.88
C ASP A 603 -26.79 -28.94 -9.98
N LEU A 604 -26.86 -28.18 -8.89
CA LEU A 604 -27.45 -26.83 -8.87
C LEU A 604 -26.57 -25.80 -9.59
N ILE A 605 -25.26 -25.77 -9.33
CA ILE A 605 -24.32 -24.81 -9.94
C ILE A 605 -24.28 -24.98 -11.46
N TYR A 606 -24.22 -26.22 -11.93
CA TYR A 606 -24.08 -26.57 -13.35
C TYR A 606 -25.42 -26.73 -14.08
N ASP A 607 -26.53 -26.46 -13.42
CA ASP A 607 -27.88 -26.60 -13.96
C ASP A 607 -28.14 -27.97 -14.61
N ARG A 608 -27.80 -29.06 -13.89
CA ARG A 608 -27.88 -30.45 -14.42
C ARG A 608 -29.29 -31.04 -14.33
N ARG A 609 -30.27 -30.30 -14.84
CA ARG A 609 -31.66 -30.71 -14.93
C ARG A 609 -31.84 -31.89 -15.88
N ARG A 610 -32.71 -32.81 -15.49
CA ARG A 610 -33.12 -33.99 -16.27
C ARG A 610 -34.57 -34.32 -15.96
N GLU A 611 -35.20 -35.12 -16.80
CA GLU A 611 -36.61 -35.47 -16.63
C GLU A 611 -36.86 -36.03 -15.22
N GLY A 612 -37.80 -35.42 -14.48
CA GLY A 612 -38.14 -35.80 -13.10
C GLY A 612 -37.16 -35.32 -12.00
N PHE A 613 -36.15 -34.51 -12.33
CA PHE A 613 -35.16 -34.01 -11.36
C PHE A 613 -34.92 -32.51 -11.52
N ASP A 614 -35.30 -31.74 -10.49
CA ASP A 614 -34.96 -30.33 -10.34
C ASP A 614 -33.84 -30.16 -9.30
N PRO A 615 -32.63 -29.70 -9.69
CA PRO A 615 -31.50 -29.55 -8.79
C PRO A 615 -31.77 -28.66 -7.57
N LEU A 616 -32.54 -27.58 -7.71
CA LEU A 616 -32.84 -26.70 -6.58
C LEU A 616 -33.74 -27.38 -5.56
N THR A 617 -34.81 -28.02 -6.02
CA THR A 617 -35.71 -28.77 -5.13
C THR A 617 -34.95 -29.89 -4.44
N ALA A 618 -34.17 -30.67 -5.19
CA ALA A 618 -33.34 -31.74 -4.64
C ALA A 618 -32.33 -31.22 -3.62
N PHE A 619 -31.68 -30.08 -3.88
CA PHE A 619 -30.76 -29.47 -2.93
C PHE A 619 -31.47 -28.99 -1.66
N ILE A 620 -32.59 -28.28 -1.78
CA ILE A 620 -33.38 -27.80 -0.63
C ILE A 620 -33.88 -28.96 0.24
N ASP A 621 -34.31 -30.06 -0.38
CA ASP A 621 -34.83 -31.23 0.34
C ASP A 621 -33.79 -31.86 1.27
N LEU A 622 -32.49 -31.80 0.93
CA LEU A 622 -31.40 -32.29 1.78
C LEU A 622 -31.22 -31.51 3.10
N PHE A 623 -31.79 -30.31 3.20
CA PHE A 623 -31.67 -29.44 4.39
C PHE A 623 -33.04 -29.14 5.02
N ARG A 624 -34.07 -29.95 4.73
CA ARG A 624 -35.40 -29.79 5.32
C ARG A 624 -35.38 -30.01 6.83
N ASP A 625 -34.71 -31.06 7.29
CA ASP A 625 -34.69 -31.52 8.69
C ASP A 625 -33.40 -31.17 9.44
N ASP A 626 -32.44 -30.50 8.79
CA ASP A 626 -31.21 -29.99 9.43
C ASP A 626 -31.52 -28.73 10.26
N GLU A 627 -31.77 -28.91 11.56
CA GLU A 627 -31.81 -27.81 12.53
C GLU A 627 -30.44 -27.49 13.16
N GLU A 628 -29.45 -28.41 13.08
CA GLU A 628 -28.11 -28.22 13.67
C GLU A 628 -27.16 -27.43 12.76
N ALA A 629 -26.44 -26.45 13.31
CA ALA A 629 -25.52 -25.61 12.56
C ALA A 629 -24.25 -26.38 12.13
N LEU A 630 -24.13 -26.68 10.83
CA LEU A 630 -22.94 -27.29 10.21
C LEU A 630 -21.67 -26.44 10.35
N GLY A 631 -21.80 -25.18 10.78
CA GLY A 631 -20.69 -24.26 11.06
C GLY A 631 -20.21 -24.21 12.52
N ASP A 632 -20.94 -24.81 13.46
CA ASP A 632 -20.58 -24.83 14.90
C ASP A 632 -20.23 -26.24 15.41
N ALA A 633 -20.32 -27.26 14.55
CA ALA A 633 -19.88 -28.62 14.85
C ALA A 633 -18.34 -28.70 14.85
N ARG A 634 -17.70 -28.02 15.80
CA ARG A 634 -16.35 -28.37 16.22
C ARG A 634 -16.42 -29.80 16.76
N VAL A 635 -15.87 -30.76 16.02
CA VAL A 635 -15.49 -32.05 16.62
C VAL A 635 -14.61 -31.69 17.80
N ASN A 636 -15.02 -32.06 19.01
CA ASN A 636 -14.23 -31.81 20.19
C ASN A 636 -12.91 -32.57 20.03
N LEU A 637 -11.84 -31.85 19.69
CA LEU A 637 -10.54 -32.44 19.39
C LEU A 637 -10.03 -33.28 20.56
N ALA A 638 -10.49 -33.02 21.80
CA ALA A 638 -10.16 -33.84 22.97
C ALA A 638 -10.60 -35.32 22.84
N ASP A 639 -11.58 -35.63 21.98
CA ASP A 639 -12.15 -36.97 21.82
C ASP A 639 -11.43 -37.82 20.75
N LEU A 640 -10.48 -37.24 20.01
CA LEU A 640 -9.72 -37.92 18.96
C LEU A 640 -8.35 -38.44 19.46
N PRO A 641 -7.79 -39.50 18.86
CA PRO A 641 -6.39 -39.89 19.08
C PRO A 641 -5.41 -38.75 18.77
N LEU A 642 -4.27 -38.71 19.45
CA LEU A 642 -3.29 -37.63 19.35
C LEU A 642 -2.81 -37.39 17.91
N GLU A 643 -2.59 -38.45 17.14
CA GLU A 643 -2.18 -38.39 15.74
C GLU A 643 -3.24 -37.71 14.86
N GLU A 644 -4.50 -38.08 15.06
CA GLU A 644 -5.63 -37.48 14.36
C GLU A 644 -5.86 -36.03 14.80
N ARG A 645 -5.70 -35.72 16.10
CA ARG A 645 -5.76 -34.34 16.62
C ARG A 645 -4.75 -33.44 15.93
N LEU A 646 -3.48 -33.87 15.85
CA LEU A 646 -2.40 -33.12 15.21
C LEU A 646 -2.67 -32.89 13.72
N GLN A 647 -3.12 -33.93 12.99
CA GLN A 647 -3.53 -33.79 11.59
C GLN A 647 -4.72 -32.86 11.45
N ARG A 648 -5.68 -32.95 12.36
CA ARG A 648 -6.92 -32.19 12.31
C ARG A 648 -6.71 -30.71 12.61
N HIS A 649 -5.77 -30.35 13.49
CA HIS A 649 -5.35 -28.96 13.66
C HIS A 649 -4.82 -28.34 12.36
N ILE A 650 -4.12 -29.12 11.52
CA ILE A 650 -3.61 -28.66 10.22
C ILE A 650 -4.75 -28.60 9.18
N ILE A 651 -5.58 -29.64 9.10
CA ILE A 651 -6.71 -29.72 8.16
C ILE A 651 -7.75 -28.62 8.42
N ASP A 652 -8.03 -28.36 9.69
CA ASP A 652 -9.05 -27.40 10.12
C ASP A 652 -8.47 -25.98 10.35
N GLY A 653 -7.14 -25.81 10.29
CA GLY A 653 -6.47 -24.52 10.48
C GLY A 653 -6.62 -23.93 11.89
N GLU A 654 -6.88 -24.76 12.90
CA GLU A 654 -7.22 -24.33 14.27
C GLU A 654 -6.02 -24.41 15.22
N THR A 655 -5.69 -23.30 15.88
CA THR A 655 -4.57 -23.21 16.83
C THR A 655 -4.98 -23.46 18.29
N ASP A 656 -6.27 -23.33 18.62
CA ASP A 656 -6.80 -23.57 19.96
C ASP A 656 -6.59 -25.03 20.37
N GLY A 657 -5.82 -25.27 21.43
CA GLY A 657 -5.48 -26.61 21.92
C GLY A 657 -4.28 -27.27 21.21
N LEU A 658 -3.74 -26.66 20.15
CA LEU A 658 -2.59 -27.20 19.41
C LEU A 658 -1.33 -27.26 20.30
N GLY A 659 -1.08 -26.23 21.11
CA GLY A 659 0.06 -26.21 22.03
C GLY A 659 0.07 -27.41 22.98
N ALA A 660 -1.08 -27.72 23.59
CA ALA A 660 -1.22 -28.87 24.47
C ALA A 660 -1.08 -30.21 23.72
N ALA A 661 -1.56 -30.30 22.47
CA ALA A 661 -1.36 -31.47 21.64
C ALA A 661 0.13 -31.66 21.25
N LEU A 662 0.85 -30.56 20.96
CA LEU A 662 2.28 -30.60 20.66
C LEU A 662 3.10 -30.98 21.90
N ASP A 663 2.75 -30.47 23.08
CA ASP A 663 3.39 -30.86 24.34
C ASP A 663 3.20 -32.36 24.63
N GLU A 664 2.00 -32.88 24.42
CA GLU A 664 1.71 -34.31 24.53
C GLU A 664 2.50 -35.14 23.51
N ALA A 665 2.62 -34.65 22.28
CA ALA A 665 3.32 -35.30 21.18
C ALA A 665 4.84 -35.32 21.38
N LEU A 666 5.43 -34.24 21.91
CA LEU A 666 6.85 -34.17 22.27
C LEU A 666 7.23 -35.14 23.40
N GLY A 667 6.24 -35.60 24.18
CA GLY A 667 6.42 -36.71 25.12
C GLY A 667 6.52 -38.09 24.47
N ARG A 668 6.14 -38.24 23.19
CA ARG A 668 6.06 -39.53 22.48
C ARG A 668 6.97 -39.64 21.25
N TRP A 669 7.20 -38.53 20.53
CA TRP A 669 7.94 -38.49 19.28
C TRP A 669 8.94 -37.32 19.24
N SER A 670 9.93 -37.40 18.35
CA SER A 670 10.84 -36.28 18.10
C SER A 670 10.11 -35.14 17.40
N ALA A 671 10.55 -33.89 17.61
CA ALA A 671 9.97 -32.72 16.94
C ALA A 671 9.93 -32.89 15.40
N LEU A 672 10.97 -33.53 14.83
CA LEU A 672 11.06 -33.78 13.40
C LEU A 672 10.02 -34.81 12.92
N ASP A 673 9.74 -35.85 13.71
CA ASP A 673 8.73 -36.87 13.38
C ASP A 673 7.31 -36.33 13.51
N ILE A 674 7.05 -35.47 14.51
CA ILE A 674 5.76 -34.76 14.65
C ILE A 674 5.47 -33.95 13.38
N VAL A 675 6.47 -33.20 12.90
CA VAL A 675 6.34 -32.43 11.65
C VAL A 675 6.15 -33.36 10.45
N ASN A 676 7.04 -34.34 10.26
CA ASN A 676 7.10 -35.13 9.02
C ASN A 676 5.99 -36.17 8.86
N GLN A 677 5.55 -36.78 9.97
CA GLN A 677 4.63 -37.92 9.93
C GLN A 677 3.20 -37.55 10.31
N HIS A 678 3.02 -36.54 11.17
CA HIS A 678 1.70 -36.16 11.68
C HIS A 678 1.22 -34.82 11.08
N LEU A 679 1.95 -33.72 11.27
CA LEU A 679 1.52 -32.41 10.78
C LEU A 679 1.51 -32.32 9.24
N LEU A 680 2.58 -32.76 8.57
CA LEU A 680 2.63 -32.85 7.10
C LEU A 680 1.63 -33.86 6.53
N GLY A 681 1.20 -34.85 7.33
CA GLY A 681 0.12 -35.76 6.96
C GLY A 681 -1.20 -35.04 6.74
N GLY A 682 -1.51 -34.04 7.58
CA GLY A 682 -2.71 -33.21 7.43
C GLY A 682 -2.70 -32.31 6.19
N MET A 683 -1.52 -31.94 5.67
CA MET A 683 -1.39 -31.14 4.45
C MET A 683 -1.63 -31.94 3.15
N LYS A 684 -1.72 -33.27 3.22
CA LYS A 684 -1.89 -34.16 2.06
C LYS A 684 -3.33 -34.59 1.81
N VAL A 685 -4.26 -34.21 2.69
CA VAL A 685 -5.66 -34.67 2.71
C VAL A 685 -6.60 -33.63 2.11
#